data_AF-A0A6C2U2D1-F1
#
_entry.id   AF-A0A6C2U2D1-F1
#
_cell.length_a   1.000
_cell.length_b   1.000
_cell.length_c   1.000
_cell.angle_alpha   90.00
_cell.angle_beta   90.00
_cell.angle_gamma   90.00
#
_symmetry.space_group_name_H-M   'P 1'
#
loop_
_entity.id
_entity.type
_entity.pdbx_description
1 polymer ?
#
loop_
_entity_poly.entity_id
_entity_poly.type
_entity_poly.pdbx_seq_one_letter_code
_entity_poly.pdbx_strand_id
1 'polypeptide(L)'
;MTMLKWLLSGFLTISLCTLAAFADSKQTPTTVSADTNASELFLSGQELEGIRILCVKRAWPTWSKKKDKDVLDHLGFPVNHVCHSSLSRDSYQNEIGIYDPATRSYKTLYKPDGNYFVGQVDLHWQADKFLFTESNSTNWKIFEMNIDGSGLRQVSQTPEDVSSFDACYLPGGGIVFASDAPKQGVPCWHGWRGRKDPKRYVANLYRMNADGSGMRRLCYDQDHDLHPFVRNDGQVMFSRWDYTGINRIYMRTIMTMNPDGTGQKSIYGSNRWFPSGFYYPQELPGQTGTFLGIVAGYHKSWQSGKLALLNLSDTDNAHAGTTQIHGPWEPLEPAVRDGWTHSSWPEFMTPSYITSRHYLTSAWESPANKKIGIYLADVDNNISLLHEEEGFAFLEPIPIQQRKVPPVIPEGVNLDKDDATVYIQDVYVGPGLKEVPRGTVKDLRVIAYDFGYSRLAGTDKIGLSGPWEAMRILGTAPVESDGSAMFKIPANTPVAFQPLDENGRAVQLMRSWVTAMPGETMSCVGCHESPETAPLSRRSIALLKEPEPLAEWYGPARGFDFEREVQPVLNRYCVSCHNDEQPLDLRAEKYFPEYTGRVPGTWDYLRLHPDLKAKYDNKVLYTPAYEALLPYIRRVNVGDDVSLLEPGEYHANTSELVQLLKEGHKGIELDPESWSRITTWIDMNGPCHGTWYDVYNEPVPEDDTNRRWELAALYGGPAVIPDLISEMDPYDETPVTFRYEETKPLERKPLKDLPKPTCKSLDLGNGVSIDLVNFGAGYWMGSREISNAQFRQFDPNHSSRYFGKRHDEESDGSGKGLPLDEDQQPAVRVSWNRAMAFCAWLSEQTGMNVSLPTAAQWEQACLAGGRGEFHYPGDDFSAYENMADRTFATYGHKGEDTFDHFQVAGDVDMIMSEGVDLADRTFDDGACVTAPIGSYAPNRFGLYDMHGNAAEWTRSAYDGQEKTVKGGSYLDRPERCSVSVSHGYPAWHNVYNVGFRIIVTERQ
;
A
#
# COMPACT_ATOMS: atom_id res chain seq x y z
N MET A 1 53.58 -13.08 16.67
CA MET A 1 53.78 -13.67 18.01
C MET A 1 54.34 -12.60 18.93
N THR A 2 53.76 -12.50 20.14
CA THR A 2 54.22 -11.77 21.36
C THR A 2 54.42 -10.25 21.23
N MET A 3 53.46 -9.40 21.64
CA MET A 3 53.07 -9.02 23.02
C MET A 3 54.13 -8.17 23.74
N LEU A 4 53.91 -6.84 23.87
CA LEU A 4 54.07 -6.08 25.13
C LEU A 4 53.79 -4.56 24.97
N LYS A 5 52.90 -4.05 25.87
CA LYS A 5 53.04 -2.84 26.72
C LYS A 5 53.28 -1.47 26.04
N TRP A 6 52.74 -0.33 26.47
CA TRP A 6 51.85 0.20 27.53
C TRP A 6 52.20 1.71 27.54
N LEU A 7 51.29 2.56 28.05
CA LEU A 7 51.50 3.95 28.50
C LEU A 7 51.62 5.01 27.39
N LEU A 8 50.76 6.03 27.26
CA LEU A 8 50.01 6.92 28.19
C LEU A 8 50.52 8.35 27.98
N SER A 9 49.56 9.28 28.16
CA SER A 9 49.68 10.72 28.40
C SER A 9 49.80 11.64 27.17
N GLY A 10 48.93 12.64 26.99
CA GLY A 10 47.77 13.03 27.80
C GLY A 10 47.24 14.43 27.44
N PHE A 11 46.03 14.72 27.97
CA PHE A 11 45.42 16.02 28.31
C PHE A 11 44.89 16.89 27.15
N LEU A 12 43.68 17.50 27.16
CA LEU A 12 42.87 18.20 28.19
C LEU A 12 41.36 18.14 27.75
N THR A 13 40.34 17.67 28.52
CA THR A 13 39.35 18.41 29.37
C THR A 13 38.68 19.65 28.72
N ILE A 14 37.37 19.97 28.71
CA ILE A 14 36.09 19.79 29.48
C ILE A 14 34.94 20.19 28.50
N SER A 15 33.75 19.59 28.39
CA SER A 15 32.57 19.71 29.27
C SER A 15 31.39 18.96 28.64
N LEU A 16 30.64 18.15 29.41
CA LEU A 16 29.21 17.86 29.23
C LEU A 16 28.74 17.00 30.41
N CYS A 17 28.05 17.64 31.34
CA CYS A 17 27.22 16.96 32.33
C CYS A 17 25.83 16.71 31.75
N THR A 18 25.11 15.76 32.39
CA THR A 18 23.72 15.34 32.20
C THR A 18 23.38 14.46 30.99
N LEU A 19 23.78 13.18 31.08
CA LEU A 19 23.05 12.00 30.55
C LEU A 19 23.67 10.75 31.22
N ALA A 20 23.24 10.45 32.45
CA ALA A 20 23.65 9.23 33.16
C ALA A 20 22.62 8.86 34.23
N ALA A 21 21.55 8.21 33.79
CA ALA A 21 20.78 7.25 34.56
C ALA A 21 20.10 6.32 33.54
N PHE A 22 20.13 5.01 33.77
CA PHE A 22 19.75 3.92 32.86
C PHE A 22 20.83 3.41 31.90
N ALA A 23 21.94 2.92 32.46
CA ALA A 23 22.76 1.91 31.81
C ALA A 23 23.56 1.12 32.86
N ASP A 24 22.87 0.40 33.77
CA ASP A 24 23.50 -0.74 34.45
C ASP A 24 22.45 -1.61 35.16
N SER A 25 21.98 -2.64 34.48
CA SER A 25 21.50 -3.87 35.12
C SER A 25 21.49 -5.03 34.11
N LYS A 26 22.66 -5.42 33.61
CA LYS A 26 22.84 -6.79 33.07
C LYS A 26 22.90 -7.77 34.24
N GLN A 27 21.76 -7.98 34.90
CA GLN A 27 21.54 -9.19 35.70
C GLN A 27 20.86 -10.21 34.79
N THR A 28 21.51 -11.36 34.64
CA THR A 28 20.91 -12.56 34.07
C THR A 28 19.67 -12.94 34.88
N PRO A 29 18.45 -12.99 34.31
CA PRO A 29 17.29 -13.44 35.05
C PRO A 29 17.34 -14.97 35.18
N THR A 30 17.19 -15.45 36.41
CA THR A 30 17.00 -16.85 36.75
C THR A 30 15.73 -17.40 36.10
N THR A 31 15.85 -18.49 35.34
CA THR A 31 14.71 -19.35 34.97
C THR A 31 14.07 -19.88 36.25
N VAL A 32 12.86 -19.45 36.57
CA VAL A 32 12.07 -20.08 37.63
C VAL A 32 11.23 -21.18 36.99
N SER A 33 11.50 -22.42 37.38
CA SER A 33 10.57 -23.53 37.18
C SER A 33 9.20 -23.20 37.78
N ALA A 34 8.17 -23.96 37.42
CA ALA A 34 6.85 -23.92 38.06
C ALA A 34 6.91 -24.32 39.55
N ASP A 35 7.55 -23.49 40.37
CA ASP A 35 7.47 -23.49 41.82
C ASP A 35 6.48 -22.41 42.22
N THR A 36 5.52 -22.81 43.05
CA THR A 36 4.40 -22.03 43.58
C THR A 36 4.76 -20.68 44.23
N ASN A 37 6.06 -20.38 44.42
CA ASN A 37 6.52 -19.14 45.07
C ASN A 37 6.74 -17.95 44.11
N ALA A 38 6.98 -18.16 42.81
CA ALA A 38 7.29 -17.04 41.91
C ALA A 38 6.04 -16.25 41.49
N SER A 39 4.92 -16.94 41.27
CA SER A 39 3.63 -16.30 40.99
C SER A 39 3.06 -15.56 42.22
N GLU A 40 3.31 -16.07 43.44
CA GLU A 40 2.94 -15.37 44.69
C GLU A 40 3.77 -14.09 44.91
N LEU A 41 5.06 -14.08 44.54
CA LEU A 41 5.90 -12.87 44.57
C LEU A 41 5.52 -11.85 43.49
N PHE A 42 5.15 -12.30 42.29
CA PHE A 42 4.70 -11.43 41.19
C PHE A 42 3.33 -10.79 41.45
N LEU A 43 2.44 -11.48 42.17
CA LEU A 43 1.12 -10.96 42.59
C LEU A 43 1.16 -10.15 43.89
N SER A 44 2.34 -9.96 44.50
CA SER A 44 2.50 -9.27 45.79
C SER A 44 2.56 -7.74 45.71
N GLY A 45 2.54 -7.17 44.51
CA GLY A 45 2.36 -5.73 44.32
C GLY A 45 0.95 -5.30 44.73
N GLN A 46 0.83 -4.19 45.47
CA GLN A 46 -0.49 -3.64 45.88
C GLN A 46 -1.47 -3.45 44.72
N GLU A 47 -0.95 -3.24 43.51
CA GLU A 47 -1.74 -3.01 42.29
C GLU A 47 -2.36 -4.29 41.69
N LEU A 48 -1.93 -5.49 42.14
CA LEU A 48 -2.39 -6.78 41.62
C LEU A 48 -3.22 -7.59 42.63
N GLU A 49 -3.28 -7.13 43.88
CA GLU A 49 -3.97 -7.81 44.97
C GLU A 49 -5.49 -7.80 44.77
N GLY A 50 -6.12 -8.98 44.79
CA GLY A 50 -7.58 -9.12 44.71
C GLY A 50 -8.19 -8.94 43.32
N ILE A 51 -7.37 -8.82 42.26
CA ILE A 51 -7.86 -8.76 40.89
C ILE A 51 -8.54 -10.10 40.52
N ARG A 52 -9.79 -10.01 40.11
CA ARG A 52 -10.53 -11.10 39.46
C ARG A 52 -10.51 -10.89 37.95
N ILE A 53 -10.56 -11.98 37.18
CA ILE A 53 -10.38 -11.96 35.73
C ILE A 53 -11.67 -12.48 35.09
N LEU A 54 -12.32 -11.64 34.28
CA LEU A 54 -13.37 -12.07 33.35
C LEU A 54 -12.69 -12.74 32.15
N CYS A 55 -13.16 -13.91 31.73
CA CYS A 55 -12.58 -14.62 30.59
C CYS A 55 -13.58 -15.59 29.94
N VAL A 56 -13.24 -16.00 28.72
CA VAL A 56 -13.96 -17.02 27.96
C VAL A 56 -13.24 -18.36 28.12
N LYS A 57 -13.94 -19.38 28.62
CA LYS A 57 -13.45 -20.77 28.65
C LYS A 57 -14.06 -21.53 27.49
N ARG A 58 -13.23 -22.13 26.63
CA ARG A 58 -13.66 -22.87 25.43
C ARG A 58 -13.01 -24.24 25.37
N ALA A 59 -13.81 -25.29 25.16
CA ALA A 59 -13.29 -26.65 25.04
C ALA A 59 -12.46 -26.82 23.77
N TRP A 60 -11.42 -27.64 23.86
CA TRP A 60 -10.61 -28.01 22.72
C TRP A 60 -11.41 -28.87 21.73
N PRO A 61 -11.30 -28.64 20.40
CA PRO A 61 -12.04 -29.42 19.41
C PRO A 61 -11.71 -30.93 19.46
N THR A 62 -12.73 -31.78 19.54
CA THR A 62 -12.59 -33.23 19.74
C THR A 62 -12.01 -33.99 18.54
N TRP A 63 -12.12 -33.43 17.34
CA TRP A 63 -11.68 -34.05 16.08
C TRP A 63 -10.27 -33.60 15.64
N SER A 64 -9.65 -32.68 16.39
CA SER A 64 -8.32 -32.13 16.11
C SER A 64 -7.23 -33.21 16.13
N LYS A 65 -6.81 -33.68 14.95
CA LYS A 65 -5.67 -34.61 14.75
C LYS A 65 -4.37 -33.91 14.30
N LYS A 66 -4.35 -32.59 14.11
CA LYS A 66 -3.25 -31.89 13.42
C LYS A 66 -2.25 -31.22 14.36
N LYS A 67 -1.03 -31.03 13.85
CA LYS A 67 0.12 -30.31 14.46
C LYS A 67 0.18 -28.82 14.02
N ASP A 68 -0.94 -28.22 13.63
CA ASP A 68 -0.98 -26.94 12.90
C ASP A 68 -1.99 -25.95 13.50
N LYS A 69 -1.85 -24.66 13.18
CA LYS A 69 -2.62 -23.53 13.73
C LYS A 69 -4.09 -23.48 13.28
N ASP A 70 -4.52 -24.34 12.35
CA ASP A 70 -5.93 -24.53 11.92
C ASP A 70 -6.94 -24.63 13.08
N VAL A 71 -6.51 -25.10 14.26
CA VAL A 71 -7.36 -25.21 15.45
C VAL A 71 -7.88 -23.85 15.92
N LEU A 72 -7.16 -22.75 15.65
CA LEU A 72 -7.51 -21.40 16.08
C LEU A 72 -8.84 -20.92 15.49
N ASP A 73 -9.16 -21.28 14.24
CA ASP A 73 -10.50 -21.04 13.64
C ASP A 73 -11.63 -21.60 14.52
N HIS A 74 -11.41 -22.79 15.08
CA HIS A 74 -12.38 -23.50 15.92
C HIS A 74 -12.31 -23.10 17.38
N LEU A 75 -11.28 -22.35 17.76
CA LEU A 75 -11.20 -21.62 19.01
C LEU A 75 -11.68 -20.18 18.86
N GLY A 76 -12.27 -19.80 17.73
CA GLY A 76 -12.90 -18.49 17.54
C GLY A 76 -11.95 -17.39 17.08
N PHE A 77 -10.75 -17.72 16.60
CA PHE A 77 -9.79 -16.75 16.08
C PHE A 77 -9.80 -16.79 14.56
N PRO A 78 -10.18 -15.71 13.88
CA PRO A 78 -10.12 -15.65 12.43
C PRO A 78 -8.69 -15.60 11.92
N VAL A 79 -8.47 -16.18 10.75
CA VAL A 79 -7.33 -15.83 9.89
C VAL A 79 -7.41 -14.36 9.50
N ASN A 80 -6.27 -13.73 9.26
CA ASN A 80 -6.19 -12.28 9.09
C ASN A 80 -7.02 -11.72 7.93
N HIS A 81 -7.27 -12.57 6.93
CA HIS A 81 -8.08 -12.18 5.78
C HIS A 81 -9.60 -12.28 5.99
N VAL A 82 -10.05 -12.53 7.23
CA VAL A 82 -11.47 -12.63 7.57
C VAL A 82 -11.80 -11.99 8.91
N CYS A 83 -13.09 -11.93 9.19
CA CYS A 83 -13.64 -11.54 10.47
C CYS A 83 -14.47 -12.68 11.11
N HIS A 84 -14.98 -12.44 12.31
CA HIS A 84 -15.74 -13.44 13.07
C HIS A 84 -17.01 -13.94 12.36
N SER A 85 -17.69 -13.08 11.58
CA SER A 85 -18.87 -13.53 10.81
C SER A 85 -18.54 -14.59 9.74
N SER A 86 -17.26 -14.77 9.40
CA SER A 86 -16.76 -15.79 8.46
C SER A 86 -16.36 -17.12 9.13
N LEU A 87 -16.47 -17.21 10.46
CA LEU A 87 -16.21 -18.43 11.22
C LEU A 87 -17.44 -19.33 11.26
N SER A 88 -17.22 -20.61 11.60
CA SER A 88 -18.33 -21.50 11.97
C SER A 88 -19.15 -20.81 13.06
N ARG A 89 -20.48 -20.88 12.96
CA ARG A 89 -21.37 -20.36 14.00
C ARG A 89 -21.57 -21.36 15.14
N ASP A 90 -21.40 -22.63 14.87
CA ASP A 90 -21.60 -23.70 15.84
C ASP A 90 -20.30 -24.46 16.14
N SER A 91 -20.42 -25.51 16.96
CA SER A 91 -19.36 -26.42 17.38
C SER A 91 -18.45 -25.85 18.48
N TYR A 92 -18.90 -24.82 19.20
CA TYR A 92 -18.21 -24.29 20.37
C TYR A 92 -18.86 -24.74 21.66
N GLN A 93 -18.11 -25.48 22.48
CA GLN A 93 -18.48 -25.68 23.88
C GLN A 93 -17.75 -24.62 24.69
N ASN A 94 -18.41 -23.49 24.95
CA ASN A 94 -17.81 -22.35 25.62
C ASN A 94 -18.71 -21.71 26.65
N GLU A 95 -18.08 -21.00 27.59
CA GLU A 95 -18.73 -20.26 28.65
C GLU A 95 -17.96 -18.97 28.95
N ILE A 96 -18.68 -17.94 29.39
CA ILE A 96 -18.08 -16.73 29.98
C ILE A 96 -18.09 -16.92 31.48
N GLY A 97 -16.98 -16.59 32.15
CA GLY A 97 -16.88 -16.76 33.59
C GLY A 97 -15.80 -15.89 34.22
N ILE A 98 -15.72 -15.98 35.54
CA ILE A 98 -14.75 -15.25 36.36
C ILE A 98 -13.75 -16.25 36.93
N TYR A 99 -12.47 -16.04 36.63
CA TYR A 99 -11.36 -16.68 37.31
C TYR A 99 -10.85 -15.78 38.45
N ASP A 100 -10.66 -16.38 39.62
CA ASP A 100 -10.05 -15.72 40.78
C ASP A 100 -8.65 -16.33 41.02
N PRO A 101 -7.56 -15.59 40.74
CA PRO A 101 -6.19 -16.04 40.96
C PRO A 101 -5.87 -16.36 42.42
N ALA A 102 -6.50 -15.67 43.38
CA ALA A 102 -6.21 -15.86 44.80
C ALA A 102 -6.77 -17.19 45.32
N THR A 103 -7.97 -17.55 44.88
CA THR A 103 -8.62 -18.82 45.26
C THR A 103 -8.39 -19.94 44.25
N ARG A 104 -7.83 -19.61 43.08
CA ARG A 104 -7.70 -20.49 41.90
C ARG A 104 -9.02 -21.13 41.49
N SER A 105 -10.12 -20.39 41.64
CA SER A 105 -11.47 -20.88 41.34
C SER A 105 -12.03 -20.23 40.08
N TYR A 106 -12.84 -20.97 39.32
CA TYR A 106 -13.55 -20.49 38.14
C TYR A 106 -15.05 -20.58 38.36
N LYS A 107 -15.77 -19.48 38.09
CA LYS A 107 -17.22 -19.40 38.19
C LYS A 107 -17.82 -19.03 36.83
N THR A 108 -18.63 -19.93 36.27
CA THR A 108 -19.45 -19.66 35.09
C THR A 108 -20.46 -18.55 35.37
N LEU A 109 -20.55 -17.58 34.46
CA LEU A 109 -21.61 -16.56 34.41
C LEU A 109 -22.63 -16.89 33.32
N TYR A 110 -22.17 -17.29 32.14
CA TYR A 110 -23.04 -17.49 30.98
C TYR A 110 -22.62 -18.68 30.11
N LYS A 111 -23.62 -19.37 29.57
CA LYS A 111 -23.51 -20.42 28.54
C LYS A 111 -24.59 -20.19 27.48
N PRO A 112 -24.26 -20.26 26.19
CA PRO A 112 -25.27 -20.19 25.14
C PRO A 112 -26.14 -21.44 25.13
N ASP A 113 -27.36 -21.31 24.59
CA ASP A 113 -28.27 -22.43 24.38
C ASP A 113 -27.84 -23.25 23.16
N GLY A 114 -26.88 -24.16 23.36
CA GLY A 114 -26.32 -25.03 22.32
C GLY A 114 -24.80 -24.91 22.23
N ASN A 115 -24.23 -25.35 21.11
CA ASN A 115 -22.80 -25.26 20.85
C ASN A 115 -22.45 -24.02 20.01
N TYR A 116 -23.00 -22.86 20.37
CA TYR A 116 -22.75 -21.60 19.68
C TYR A 116 -21.56 -20.85 20.28
N PHE A 117 -20.96 -19.97 19.49
CA PHE A 117 -19.87 -19.11 19.94
C PHE A 117 -20.37 -18.13 20.99
N VAL A 118 -19.58 -17.90 22.05
CA VAL A 118 -19.64 -16.68 22.87
C VAL A 118 -18.23 -16.12 23.07
N GLY A 119 -18.05 -14.81 22.96
CA GLY A 119 -16.76 -14.14 23.12
C GLY A 119 -16.80 -12.69 22.67
N GLN A 120 -15.65 -12.11 22.35
CA GLN A 120 -15.48 -10.68 22.03
C GLN A 120 -16.10 -9.80 23.13
N VAL A 121 -15.59 -10.00 24.35
CA VAL A 121 -16.11 -9.38 25.57
C VAL A 121 -15.54 -7.98 25.76
N ASP A 122 -16.40 -7.01 26.06
CA ASP A 122 -16.00 -5.65 26.46
C ASP A 122 -16.60 -5.29 27.83
N LEU A 123 -15.73 -5.02 28.80
CA LEU A 123 -16.14 -4.69 30.17
C LEU A 123 -16.41 -3.20 30.32
N HIS A 124 -17.60 -2.83 30.79
CA HIS A 124 -17.94 -1.43 31.06
C HIS A 124 -16.98 -0.79 32.08
N TRP A 125 -16.69 0.51 31.96
CA TRP A 125 -15.71 1.19 32.84
C TRP A 125 -16.04 1.10 34.34
N GLN A 126 -17.31 0.93 34.72
CA GLN A 126 -17.71 0.76 36.12
C GLN A 126 -17.53 -0.68 36.64
N ALA A 127 -17.08 -1.61 35.78
CA ALA A 127 -16.89 -3.04 36.06
C ALA A 127 -18.13 -3.76 36.61
N ASP A 128 -19.32 -3.27 36.25
CA ASP A 128 -20.62 -3.73 36.72
C ASP A 128 -21.39 -4.55 35.68
N LYS A 129 -21.04 -4.40 34.40
CA LYS A 129 -21.64 -5.10 33.26
C LYS A 129 -20.67 -5.20 32.09
N PHE A 130 -20.97 -6.07 31.13
CA PHE A 130 -20.14 -6.29 29.95
C PHE A 130 -20.99 -6.60 28.71
N LEU A 131 -20.46 -6.24 27.54
CA LEU A 131 -20.94 -6.68 26.23
C LEU A 131 -20.24 -7.97 25.83
N PHE A 132 -20.90 -8.78 25.02
CA PHE A 132 -20.30 -9.91 24.34
C PHE A 132 -21.04 -10.24 23.05
N THR A 133 -20.38 -10.97 22.16
CA THR A 133 -20.96 -11.50 20.92
C THR A 133 -21.36 -12.95 21.11
N GLU A 134 -22.54 -13.32 20.62
CA GLU A 134 -23.02 -14.69 20.52
C GLU A 134 -23.49 -15.00 19.10
N SER A 135 -23.15 -16.19 18.59
CA SER A 135 -23.67 -16.68 17.32
C SER A 135 -24.95 -17.50 17.50
N ASN A 136 -25.69 -17.72 16.42
CA ASN A 136 -26.83 -18.63 16.40
C ASN A 136 -26.86 -19.40 15.06
N SER A 137 -28.00 -20.03 14.75
CA SER A 137 -28.15 -20.81 13.51
C SER A 137 -28.04 -19.98 12.22
N THR A 138 -28.26 -18.65 12.28
CA THR A 138 -28.33 -17.76 11.11
C THR A 138 -27.28 -16.64 11.10
N ASN A 139 -26.88 -16.08 12.24
CA ASN A 139 -26.00 -14.89 12.30
C ASN A 139 -25.28 -14.75 13.66
N TRP A 140 -24.67 -13.59 13.88
CA TRP A 140 -24.03 -13.16 15.12
C TRP A 140 -24.74 -11.92 15.69
N LYS A 141 -24.94 -11.87 17.01
CA LYS A 141 -25.63 -10.78 17.71
C LYS A 141 -24.83 -10.35 18.94
N ILE A 142 -25.09 -9.11 19.38
CA ILE A 142 -24.46 -8.49 20.55
C ILE A 142 -25.43 -8.60 21.74
N PHE A 143 -24.90 -8.99 22.89
CA PHE A 143 -25.61 -9.13 24.16
C PHE A 143 -24.93 -8.31 25.26
N GLU A 144 -25.69 -7.97 26.30
CA GLU A 144 -25.21 -7.32 27.52
C GLU A 144 -25.67 -8.13 28.74
N MET A 145 -24.81 -8.21 29.76
CA MET A 145 -25.11 -8.84 31.05
C MET A 145 -24.39 -8.11 32.19
N ASN A 146 -24.98 -8.14 33.40
CA ASN A 146 -24.30 -7.68 34.62
C ASN A 146 -23.18 -8.65 35.04
N ILE A 147 -22.15 -8.13 35.71
CA ILE A 147 -20.98 -8.92 36.15
C ILE A 147 -21.32 -10.02 37.17
N ASP A 148 -22.51 -9.97 37.77
CA ASP A 148 -23.01 -11.00 38.69
C ASP A 148 -23.71 -12.17 37.98
N GLY A 149 -23.92 -12.09 36.67
CA GLY A 149 -24.61 -13.08 35.84
C GLY A 149 -26.09 -12.75 35.56
N SER A 150 -26.62 -11.65 36.10
CA SER A 150 -28.01 -11.24 35.92
C SER A 150 -28.20 -10.30 34.72
N GLY A 151 -29.46 -10.03 34.35
CA GLY A 151 -29.79 -8.96 33.41
C GLY A 151 -29.40 -9.23 31.95
N LEU A 152 -29.28 -10.50 31.54
CA LEU A 152 -29.01 -10.87 30.15
C LEU A 152 -30.03 -10.24 29.19
N ARG A 153 -29.55 -9.54 28.16
CA ARG A 153 -30.37 -9.04 27.07
C ARG A 153 -29.61 -9.03 25.75
N GLN A 154 -30.30 -9.29 24.65
CA GLN A 154 -29.79 -8.98 23.31
C GLN A 154 -29.87 -7.47 23.09
N VAL A 155 -28.80 -6.86 22.62
CA VAL A 155 -28.73 -5.42 22.33
C VAL A 155 -28.94 -5.16 20.85
N SER A 156 -28.26 -5.88 19.96
CA SER A 156 -28.36 -5.67 18.52
C SER A 156 -29.74 -6.09 17.98
N GLN A 157 -30.36 -5.24 17.15
CA GLN A 157 -31.68 -5.46 16.55
C GLN A 157 -31.61 -5.67 15.02
N THR A 158 -30.49 -6.16 14.52
CA THR A 158 -30.26 -6.34 13.08
C THR A 158 -31.11 -7.48 12.48
N PRO A 159 -31.45 -7.40 11.18
CA PRO A 159 -32.12 -8.49 10.43
C PRO A 159 -31.44 -9.86 10.56
N GLU A 160 -32.14 -10.93 10.22
CA GLU A 160 -31.61 -12.29 10.33
C GLU A 160 -30.43 -12.57 9.39
N ASP A 161 -30.34 -11.87 8.27
CA ASP A 161 -29.26 -11.99 7.29
C ASP A 161 -28.04 -11.10 7.61
N VAL A 162 -28.05 -10.38 8.73
CA VAL A 162 -27.01 -9.43 9.14
C VAL A 162 -26.42 -9.81 10.49
N SER A 163 -25.08 -9.86 10.53
CA SER A 163 -24.31 -10.10 11.74
C SER A 163 -23.87 -8.79 12.39
N SER A 164 -23.86 -8.78 13.73
CA SER A 164 -23.34 -7.70 14.58
C SER A 164 -22.44 -8.32 15.65
N PHE A 165 -21.19 -7.87 15.74
CA PHE A 165 -20.16 -8.48 16.57
C PHE A 165 -19.06 -7.47 16.95
N ASP A 166 -18.10 -7.87 17.80
CA ASP A 166 -16.96 -7.04 18.21
C ASP A 166 -17.34 -5.65 18.77
N ALA A 167 -18.21 -5.64 19.77
CA ALA A 167 -18.79 -4.41 20.30
C ALA A 167 -17.99 -3.82 21.47
N CYS A 168 -17.89 -2.48 21.53
CA CYS A 168 -17.39 -1.77 22.70
C CYS A 168 -18.34 -0.63 23.13
N TYR A 169 -18.33 -0.33 24.42
CA TYR A 169 -19.08 0.81 24.95
C TYR A 169 -18.50 2.15 24.49
N LEU A 170 -19.37 3.15 24.33
CA LEU A 170 -18.99 4.55 24.17
C LEU A 170 -19.19 5.34 25.48
N PRO A 171 -18.37 6.38 25.76
CA PRO A 171 -18.52 7.20 26.97
C PRO A 171 -19.89 7.88 27.11
N GLY A 172 -20.55 8.19 25.97
CA GLY A 172 -21.90 8.74 25.92
C GLY A 172 -23.03 7.73 26.12
N GLY A 173 -22.71 6.45 26.37
CA GLY A 173 -23.67 5.36 26.56
C GLY A 173 -24.07 4.61 25.29
N GLY A 174 -23.64 5.06 24.10
CA GLY A 174 -23.80 4.32 22.85
C GLY A 174 -22.87 3.10 22.76
N ILE A 175 -22.94 2.38 21.64
CA ILE A 175 -22.13 1.20 21.35
C ILE A 175 -21.59 1.31 19.93
N VAL A 176 -20.30 1.02 19.74
CA VAL A 176 -19.69 0.81 18.41
C VAL A 176 -19.41 -0.67 18.23
N PHE A 177 -19.62 -1.19 17.03
CA PHE A 177 -19.49 -2.62 16.73
C PHE A 177 -19.21 -2.87 15.25
N ALA A 178 -18.69 -4.05 14.91
CA ALA A 178 -18.49 -4.50 13.54
C ALA A 178 -19.74 -5.19 12.97
N SER A 179 -20.02 -4.99 11.68
CA SER A 179 -21.15 -5.64 10.98
C SER A 179 -20.85 -5.99 9.53
N ASP A 180 -21.44 -7.09 9.06
CA ASP A 180 -21.41 -7.55 7.67
C ASP A 180 -22.54 -7.00 6.78
N ALA A 181 -23.29 -6.01 7.30
CA ALA A 181 -24.33 -5.30 6.56
C ALA A 181 -23.89 -4.68 5.21
N PRO A 182 -22.60 -4.30 4.97
CA PRO A 182 -22.20 -3.79 3.66
C PRO A 182 -22.37 -4.77 2.49
N LYS A 183 -22.38 -6.09 2.75
CA LYS A 183 -22.41 -7.15 1.73
C LYS A 183 -21.32 -7.01 0.65
N GLN A 184 -20.17 -6.44 1.01
CA GLN A 184 -18.99 -6.28 0.17
C GLN A 184 -18.08 -7.51 0.26
N GLY A 185 -17.34 -7.82 -0.80
CA GLY A 185 -16.39 -8.95 -0.84
C GLY A 185 -14.94 -8.48 -0.68
N VAL A 186 -14.16 -9.23 0.10
CA VAL A 186 -12.71 -9.03 0.22
C VAL A 186 -12.02 -9.34 -1.13
N PRO A 187 -11.34 -8.38 -1.79
CA PRO A 187 -10.82 -8.54 -3.14
C PRO A 187 -9.77 -9.64 -3.32
N CYS A 188 -8.82 -9.78 -2.38
CA CYS A 188 -7.73 -10.78 -2.50
C CYS A 188 -8.20 -12.24 -2.47
N TRP A 189 -9.46 -12.48 -2.10
CA TRP A 189 -10.12 -13.79 -2.12
C TRP A 189 -11.38 -13.82 -2.96
N HIS A 190 -11.67 -12.75 -3.70
CA HIS A 190 -12.92 -12.55 -4.43
C HIS A 190 -14.15 -12.77 -3.53
N GLY A 191 -14.08 -12.45 -2.24
CA GLY A 191 -15.16 -12.69 -1.27
C GLY A 191 -15.52 -14.18 -1.03
N TRP A 192 -14.67 -15.13 -1.44
CA TRP A 192 -14.96 -16.57 -1.41
C TRP A 192 -14.33 -17.33 -0.22
N ARG A 193 -15.01 -18.37 0.29
CA ARG A 193 -14.37 -19.43 1.14
C ARG A 193 -14.95 -20.83 0.97
N GLY A 194 -14.36 -21.59 0.06
CA GLY A 194 -14.49 -23.04 0.09
C GLY A 194 -15.90 -23.56 -0.22
N ARG A 195 -16.06 -24.88 -0.10
CA ARG A 195 -17.31 -25.59 -0.44
C ARG A 195 -18.34 -25.65 0.68
N LYS A 196 -18.02 -25.19 1.91
CA LYS A 196 -18.85 -25.39 3.11
C LYS A 196 -19.56 -24.14 3.63
N ASP A 197 -19.01 -22.94 3.37
CA ASP A 197 -19.67 -21.68 3.68
C ASP A 197 -19.59 -20.78 2.43
N PRO A 198 -20.71 -20.45 1.79
CA PRO A 198 -20.68 -19.82 0.49
C PRO A 198 -20.17 -18.36 0.49
N LYS A 199 -20.21 -17.61 1.59
CA LYS A 199 -20.09 -16.14 1.57
C LYS A 199 -19.19 -15.58 2.67
N ARG A 200 -18.25 -14.70 2.31
CA ARG A 200 -17.47 -13.90 3.25
C ARG A 200 -17.67 -12.43 2.94
N TYR A 201 -18.25 -11.72 3.88
CA TYR A 201 -18.46 -10.29 3.76
C TYR A 201 -17.43 -9.51 4.56
N VAL A 202 -17.11 -8.34 4.04
CA VAL A 202 -16.36 -7.29 4.71
C VAL A 202 -17.12 -6.83 5.95
N ALA A 203 -16.36 -6.50 6.99
CA ALA A 203 -16.90 -5.97 8.24
C ALA A 203 -16.54 -4.51 8.30
N ASN A 204 -17.51 -3.62 8.48
CA ASN A 204 -17.23 -2.24 8.82
C ASN A 204 -17.81 -1.90 10.19
N LEU A 205 -17.36 -0.78 10.76
CA LEU A 205 -17.89 -0.30 12.03
C LEU A 205 -19.21 0.45 11.86
N TYR A 206 -20.10 0.20 12.81
CA TYR A 206 -21.39 0.83 13.00
C TYR A 206 -21.51 1.32 14.44
N ARG A 207 -22.42 2.25 14.67
CA ARG A 207 -22.85 2.64 16.02
C ARG A 207 -24.33 2.38 16.22
N MET A 208 -24.73 2.19 17.47
CA MET A 208 -26.13 2.18 17.91
C MET A 208 -26.25 2.82 19.30
N ASN A 209 -27.47 3.16 19.70
CA ASN A 209 -27.80 3.55 21.06
C ASN A 209 -27.70 2.36 22.02
N ALA A 210 -27.67 2.62 23.33
CA ALA A 210 -27.59 1.59 24.38
C ALA A 210 -28.70 0.52 24.28
N ASP A 211 -29.87 0.90 23.77
CA ASP A 211 -31.06 0.05 23.60
C ASP A 211 -31.07 -0.73 22.28
N GLY A 212 -30.06 -0.53 21.41
CA GLY A 212 -29.96 -1.14 20.10
C GLY A 212 -30.61 -0.35 18.96
N SER A 213 -31.25 0.79 19.24
CA SER A 213 -31.86 1.66 18.22
C SER A 213 -30.82 2.53 17.51
N GLY A 214 -31.22 3.17 16.41
CA GLY A 214 -30.41 4.19 15.74
C GLY A 214 -29.11 3.67 15.13
N MET A 215 -29.11 2.43 14.62
CA MET A 215 -27.95 1.85 13.95
C MET A 215 -27.51 2.71 12.76
N ARG A 216 -26.23 3.07 12.69
CA ARG A 216 -25.63 3.83 11.58
C ARG A 216 -24.20 3.37 11.26
N ARG A 217 -23.87 3.26 9.98
CA ARG A 217 -22.53 2.95 9.46
C ARG A 217 -21.55 4.11 9.72
N LEU A 218 -20.34 3.76 10.12
CA LEU A 218 -19.25 4.70 10.39
C LEU A 218 -18.13 4.56 9.36
N CYS A 219 -17.71 3.34 9.04
CA CYS A 219 -16.64 3.07 8.08
C CYS A 219 -17.20 2.58 6.74
N TYR A 220 -16.57 2.99 5.64
CA TYR A 220 -17.01 2.72 4.26
C TYR A 220 -15.85 2.17 3.46
N ASP A 221 -15.33 1.03 3.90
CA ASP A 221 -13.99 0.58 3.54
C ASP A 221 -14.03 -0.76 2.80
N GLN A 222 -13.05 -0.97 1.92
CA GLN A 222 -12.96 -2.13 1.04
C GLN A 222 -12.82 -3.45 1.80
N ASP A 223 -12.01 -3.46 2.86
CA ASP A 223 -11.72 -4.62 3.68
C ASP A 223 -12.15 -4.35 5.14
N HIS A 224 -11.71 -5.20 6.07
CA HIS A 224 -12.23 -5.22 7.43
C HIS A 224 -11.81 -4.03 8.30
N ASP A 225 -12.77 -3.46 9.02
CA ASP A 225 -12.58 -2.65 10.21
C ASP A 225 -12.94 -3.46 11.46
N LEU A 226 -11.97 -3.67 12.33
CA LEU A 226 -12.08 -4.60 13.47
C LEU A 226 -11.51 -3.98 14.75
N HIS A 227 -11.82 -4.61 15.87
CA HIS A 227 -11.26 -4.32 17.19
C HIS A 227 -11.45 -2.87 17.64
N PRO A 228 -12.68 -2.34 17.63
CA PRO A 228 -12.93 -0.99 18.10
C PRO A 228 -12.56 -0.88 19.60
N PHE A 229 -11.83 0.17 19.95
CA PHE A 229 -11.40 0.47 21.32
C PHE A 229 -11.48 1.97 21.59
N VAL A 230 -12.09 2.38 22.70
CA VAL A 230 -12.16 3.80 23.08
C VAL A 230 -10.88 4.25 23.77
N ARG A 231 -10.19 5.20 23.15
CA ARG A 231 -8.96 5.85 23.62
C ARG A 231 -9.20 6.72 24.87
N ASN A 232 -8.11 7.10 25.53
CA ASN A 232 -8.16 7.95 26.71
C ASN A 232 -8.73 9.36 26.45
N ASP A 233 -8.70 9.81 25.19
CA ASP A 233 -9.24 11.08 24.72
C ASP A 233 -10.73 11.01 24.30
N GLY A 234 -11.33 9.81 24.29
CA GLY A 234 -12.72 9.58 23.89
C GLY A 234 -12.92 9.24 22.42
N GLN A 235 -11.86 9.26 21.59
CA GLN A 235 -11.92 8.77 20.22
C GLN A 235 -11.98 7.24 20.17
N VAL A 236 -12.55 6.70 19.10
CA VAL A 236 -12.54 5.26 18.80
C VAL A 236 -11.32 4.97 17.93
N MET A 237 -10.45 4.08 18.41
CA MET A 237 -9.37 3.45 17.64
C MET A 237 -9.86 2.12 17.08
N PHE A 238 -9.37 1.72 15.91
CA PHE A 238 -9.70 0.43 15.32
C PHE A 238 -8.60 -0.03 14.36
N SER A 239 -8.57 -1.35 14.11
CA SER A 239 -7.72 -1.95 13.09
C SER A 239 -8.43 -1.88 11.74
N ARG A 240 -7.79 -1.30 10.73
CA ARG A 240 -8.26 -1.31 9.35
C ARG A 240 -7.38 -2.21 8.51
N TRP A 241 -8.01 -2.93 7.60
CA TRP A 241 -7.32 -3.58 6.51
C TRP A 241 -7.50 -2.74 5.25
N ASP A 242 -6.38 -2.36 4.62
CA ASP A 242 -6.35 -1.66 3.34
C ASP A 242 -4.96 -1.85 2.72
N TYR A 243 -4.93 -2.29 1.47
CA TYR A 243 -3.74 -2.41 0.62
C TYR A 243 -3.94 -1.80 -0.79
N THR A 244 -4.91 -0.92 -0.98
CA THR A 244 -5.18 -0.31 -2.29
C THR A 244 -3.95 0.43 -2.81
N GLY A 245 -3.57 0.13 -4.05
CA GLY A 245 -2.38 0.69 -4.71
C GLY A 245 -1.04 0.33 -4.05
N ILE A 246 -1.01 -0.59 -3.09
CA ILE A 246 0.22 -1.05 -2.45
C ILE A 246 0.29 -2.57 -2.46
N ASN A 247 1.43 -3.06 -2.02
CA ASN A 247 1.67 -4.46 -1.81
C ASN A 247 0.68 -5.09 -0.81
N ARG A 248 -0.04 -6.13 -1.26
CA ARG A 248 -1.08 -6.83 -0.49
C ARG A 248 -0.65 -7.42 0.86
N ILE A 249 0.65 -7.62 1.11
CA ILE A 249 1.14 -8.22 2.38
C ILE A 249 1.05 -7.25 3.55
N TYR A 250 0.90 -5.96 3.29
CA TYR A 250 0.95 -4.94 4.32
C TYR A 250 -0.38 -4.25 4.48
N MET A 251 -0.82 -4.15 5.73
CA MET A 251 -2.08 -3.54 6.09
C MET A 251 -1.83 -2.13 6.61
N ARG A 252 -2.68 -1.17 6.23
CA ARG A 252 -2.76 0.12 6.95
C ARG A 252 -3.49 -0.06 8.27
N THR A 253 -2.72 -0.42 9.29
CA THR A 253 -3.26 -1.08 10.48
C THR A 253 -4.10 -0.22 11.40
N ILE A 254 -3.68 0.99 11.80
CA ILE A 254 -4.35 1.69 12.93
C ILE A 254 -4.99 3.01 12.52
N MET A 255 -6.29 3.09 12.77
CA MET A 255 -7.14 4.25 12.50
C MET A 255 -7.73 4.82 13.78
N THR A 256 -8.16 6.08 13.72
CA THR A 256 -8.96 6.74 14.76
C THR A 256 -10.12 7.51 14.15
N MET A 257 -11.20 7.67 14.91
CA MET A 257 -12.33 8.52 14.59
C MET A 257 -13.03 9.02 15.86
N ASN A 258 -13.86 10.05 15.76
CA ASN A 258 -14.80 10.38 16.82
C ASN A 258 -15.92 9.31 16.88
N PRO A 259 -16.63 9.17 18.02
CA PRO A 259 -17.71 8.19 18.17
C PRO A 259 -18.84 8.25 17.14
N ASP A 260 -19.01 9.38 16.45
CA ASP A 260 -19.97 9.57 15.37
C ASP A 260 -19.41 9.31 13.96
N GLY A 261 -18.16 8.86 13.85
CA GLY A 261 -17.48 8.57 12.60
C GLY A 261 -16.76 9.77 11.96
N THR A 262 -16.89 10.99 12.51
CA THR A 262 -16.15 12.16 12.01
C THR A 262 -14.67 12.08 12.36
N GLY A 263 -13.81 12.80 11.63
CA GLY A 263 -12.39 12.90 11.93
C GLY A 263 -11.62 11.60 11.73
N GLN A 264 -12.08 10.74 10.81
CA GLN A 264 -11.38 9.50 10.45
C GLN A 264 -9.98 9.78 9.92
N LYS A 265 -8.96 9.17 10.53
CA LYS A 265 -7.56 9.27 10.08
C LYS A 265 -6.72 8.06 10.49
N SER A 266 -5.72 7.74 9.67
CA SER A 266 -4.67 6.79 10.04
C SER A 266 -3.71 7.45 11.04
N ILE A 267 -3.35 6.72 12.09
CA ILE A 267 -2.34 7.13 13.06
C ILE A 267 -1.08 6.25 13.00
N TYR A 268 -1.17 5.07 12.38
CA TYR A 268 -0.03 4.19 12.11
C TYR A 268 -0.30 3.27 10.91
N GLY A 269 0.77 2.79 10.26
CA GLY A 269 0.72 1.79 9.19
C GLY A 269 0.65 2.38 7.77
N SER A 270 0.22 3.63 7.62
CA SER A 270 0.27 4.33 6.33
C SER A 270 1.72 4.50 5.87
N ASN A 271 2.09 3.87 4.74
CA ASN A 271 3.44 3.87 4.14
C ASN A 271 4.54 3.18 4.98
N ARG A 272 4.19 2.18 5.78
CA ARG A 272 5.14 1.42 6.63
C ARG A 272 5.09 -0.06 6.28
N TRP A 273 6.25 -0.69 6.21
CA TRP A 273 6.37 -2.14 5.97
C TRP A 273 6.27 -2.97 7.27
N PHE A 274 6.18 -2.36 8.45
CA PHE A 274 6.22 -3.11 9.71
C PHE A 274 5.39 -2.47 10.84
N PRO A 275 4.74 -3.28 11.70
CA PRO A 275 4.36 -4.68 11.45
C PRO A 275 3.38 -4.79 10.27
N SER A 276 3.33 -5.95 9.61
CA SER A 276 2.38 -6.22 8.53
C SER A 276 0.93 -6.34 9.02
N GLY A 277 0.71 -6.65 10.30
CA GLY A 277 -0.58 -6.61 10.99
C GLY A 277 -0.44 -6.32 12.48
N PHE A 278 -1.38 -5.56 13.04
CA PHE A 278 -1.46 -5.25 14.47
C PHE A 278 -2.93 -5.36 14.93
N TYR A 279 -3.19 -6.30 15.83
CA TYR A 279 -4.54 -6.72 16.23
C TYR A 279 -4.79 -6.50 17.72
N TYR A 280 -6.07 -6.35 18.07
CA TYR A 280 -6.55 -6.06 19.43
C TYR A 280 -5.84 -4.85 20.10
N PRO A 281 -5.71 -3.70 19.41
CA PRO A 281 -4.98 -2.55 19.93
C PRO A 281 -5.71 -1.95 21.15
N GLN A 282 -4.98 -1.70 22.24
CA GLN A 282 -5.50 -1.01 23.43
C GLN A 282 -4.54 0.09 23.87
N GLU A 283 -5.03 1.32 24.06
CA GLU A 283 -4.20 2.41 24.58
C GLU A 283 -3.96 2.24 26.09
N LEU A 284 -2.70 2.33 26.50
CA LEU A 284 -2.31 2.18 27.89
C LEU A 284 -2.78 3.38 28.74
N PRO A 285 -3.20 3.16 29.98
CA PRO A 285 -3.66 4.23 30.86
C PRO A 285 -2.49 5.18 31.20
N GLY A 286 -2.69 6.48 30.98
CA GLY A 286 -1.69 7.50 31.29
C GLY A 286 -0.47 7.57 30.36
N GLN A 287 -0.45 6.77 29.28
CA GLN A 287 0.59 6.80 28.25
C GLN A 287 -0.05 7.04 26.88
N THR A 288 -0.41 8.29 26.59
CA THR A 288 -1.03 8.67 25.32
C THR A 288 -0.13 8.28 24.13
N GLY A 289 -0.71 7.62 23.13
CA GLY A 289 0.02 7.20 21.93
C GLY A 289 0.81 5.90 22.10
N THR A 290 0.71 5.19 23.23
CA THR A 290 1.28 3.85 23.41
C THR A 290 0.18 2.79 23.46
N PHE A 291 0.26 1.80 22.57
CA PHE A 291 -0.74 0.76 22.38
C PHE A 291 -0.17 -0.63 22.66
N LEU A 292 -0.89 -1.42 23.45
CA LEU A 292 -0.69 -2.86 23.59
C LEU A 292 -1.44 -3.59 22.48
N GLY A 293 -0.85 -4.62 21.88
CA GLY A 293 -1.54 -5.43 20.89
C GLY A 293 -0.73 -6.65 20.44
N ILE A 294 -1.24 -7.31 19.40
CA ILE A 294 -0.66 -8.51 18.82
C ILE A 294 -0.12 -8.20 17.43
N VAL A 295 1.18 -8.39 17.23
CA VAL A 295 1.80 -8.41 15.90
C VAL A 295 1.56 -9.79 15.28
N ALA A 296 1.03 -9.81 14.06
CA ALA A 296 0.83 -11.03 13.26
C ALA A 296 1.24 -10.82 11.79
N GLY A 297 1.45 -11.92 11.05
CA GLY A 297 1.77 -11.89 9.60
C GLY A 297 0.55 -11.69 8.69
N TYR A 298 0.68 -11.80 7.37
CA TYR A 298 -0.45 -11.64 6.43
C TYR A 298 -1.09 -12.98 6.01
N HIS A 299 -0.44 -13.78 5.15
CA HIS A 299 -1.00 -15.07 4.75
C HIS A 299 -0.77 -16.15 5.81
N LYS A 300 -1.70 -17.12 5.85
CA LYS A 300 -1.71 -18.28 6.76
C LYS A 300 -1.56 -17.90 8.25
N SER A 301 -1.78 -16.63 8.59
CA SER A 301 -1.63 -16.10 9.93
C SER A 301 -3.03 -15.90 10.52
N TRP A 302 -3.19 -16.37 11.75
CA TRP A 302 -4.33 -16.06 12.58
C TRP A 302 -4.11 -14.71 13.25
N GLN A 303 -5.16 -14.12 13.80
CA GLN A 303 -5.08 -12.95 14.67
C GLN A 303 -4.44 -13.35 16.03
N SER A 304 -3.23 -13.91 15.97
CA SER A 304 -2.39 -14.40 17.05
C SER A 304 -0.92 -14.23 16.64
N GLY A 305 -0.02 -14.06 17.61
CA GLY A 305 1.39 -13.89 17.30
C GLY A 305 2.20 -13.37 18.47
N LYS A 306 2.92 -12.27 18.27
CA LYS A 306 3.81 -11.67 19.28
C LYS A 306 3.07 -10.56 20.05
N LEU A 307 3.20 -10.56 21.37
CA LEU A 307 2.75 -9.46 22.21
C LEU A 307 3.72 -8.27 22.09
N ALA A 308 3.20 -7.09 21.73
CA ALA A 308 4.01 -5.90 21.50
C ALA A 308 3.35 -4.61 22.03
N LEU A 309 4.20 -3.63 22.34
CA LEU A 309 3.82 -2.22 22.44
C LEU A 309 4.10 -1.53 21.12
N LEU A 310 3.23 -0.59 20.75
CA LEU A 310 3.40 0.35 19.65
C LEU A 310 3.32 1.77 20.20
N ASN A 311 4.39 2.55 20.10
CA ASN A 311 4.47 3.93 20.54
C ASN A 311 4.57 4.88 19.33
N LEU A 312 3.62 5.79 19.20
CA LEU A 312 3.57 6.77 18.11
C LEU A 312 4.62 7.89 18.23
N SER A 313 5.23 8.11 19.39
CA SER A 313 6.21 9.20 19.57
C SER A 313 7.62 8.85 19.09
N ASP A 314 7.86 7.60 18.71
CA ASP A 314 9.14 7.08 18.25
C ASP A 314 8.95 6.66 16.79
N THR A 315 9.02 7.60 15.83
CA THR A 315 8.59 7.35 14.42
C THR A 315 9.66 7.61 13.37
N ASP A 316 10.90 7.93 13.77
CA ASP A 316 11.97 8.37 12.87
C ASP A 316 12.51 7.29 11.91
N ASN A 317 12.17 6.00 12.11
CA ASN A 317 12.61 4.89 11.25
C ASN A 317 11.45 3.97 10.86
N ALA A 318 11.61 3.17 9.79
CA ALA A 318 10.62 2.21 9.27
C ALA A 318 10.11 1.16 10.29
N HIS A 319 10.68 1.15 11.49
CA HIS A 319 10.50 0.17 12.56
C HIS A 319 10.25 0.82 13.94
N ALA A 320 10.36 2.15 13.99
CA ALA A 320 10.34 2.89 15.24
C ALA A 320 8.97 2.78 15.91
N GLY A 321 8.99 2.68 17.24
CA GLY A 321 7.78 2.62 18.05
C GLY A 321 7.28 1.22 18.39
N THR A 322 7.62 0.16 17.65
CA THR A 322 7.17 -1.21 18.01
C THR A 322 8.21 -1.92 18.88
N THR A 323 7.84 -2.24 20.13
CA THR A 323 8.67 -3.01 21.06
C THR A 323 7.98 -4.31 21.42
N GLN A 324 8.59 -5.46 21.12
CA GLN A 324 8.09 -6.75 21.59
C GLN A 324 8.23 -6.86 23.10
N ILE A 325 7.16 -7.31 23.76
CA ILE A 325 7.14 -7.45 25.21
C ILE A 325 7.56 -8.86 25.64
N HIS A 326 7.27 -9.95 24.86
CA HIS A 326 7.61 -11.34 25.25
C HIS A 326 7.88 -12.33 24.10
N GLY A 327 8.69 -13.38 24.37
CA GLY A 327 8.96 -14.55 23.51
C GLY A 327 10.40 -15.11 23.68
N PRO A 328 10.72 -16.33 23.19
CA PRO A 328 12.07 -16.88 23.28
C PRO A 328 13.07 -16.05 22.44
N TRP A 329 13.90 -15.29 23.16
CA TRP A 329 15.32 -15.01 22.89
C TRP A 329 15.76 -14.18 21.66
N GLU A 330 14.87 -13.52 20.91
CA GLU A 330 15.28 -12.58 19.85
C GLU A 330 14.48 -11.27 19.91
N PRO A 331 15.13 -10.09 19.71
CA PRO A 331 14.43 -8.83 19.47
C PRO A 331 13.45 -8.95 18.30
N LEU A 332 12.47 -8.06 18.27
CA LEU A 332 11.57 -7.91 17.13
C LEU A 332 12.36 -7.36 15.95
N GLU A 333 13.06 -8.24 15.22
CA GLU A 333 13.82 -7.83 14.05
C GLU A 333 12.83 -7.54 12.93
N PRO A 334 12.80 -6.29 12.44
CA PRO A 334 11.87 -5.92 11.41
C PRO A 334 12.19 -6.68 10.12
N ALA A 335 11.23 -7.50 9.70
CA ALA A 335 11.37 -8.28 8.50
C ALA A 335 10.16 -8.04 7.61
N VAL A 336 10.45 -7.83 6.35
CA VAL A 336 9.45 -7.90 5.31
C VAL A 336 9.35 -9.37 4.90
N ARG A 337 8.34 -10.04 5.43
CA ARG A 337 8.13 -11.46 5.15
C ARG A 337 6.65 -11.79 5.27
N ASP A 338 6.17 -12.58 4.31
CA ASP A 338 4.85 -13.18 4.40
C ASP A 338 4.79 -14.21 5.53
N GLY A 339 3.74 -14.18 6.35
CA GLY A 339 3.56 -15.11 7.45
C GLY A 339 4.65 -15.08 8.53
N TRP A 340 5.27 -13.92 8.79
CA TRP A 340 6.38 -13.76 9.74
C TRP A 340 6.15 -14.39 11.13
N THR A 341 4.92 -14.34 11.68
CA THR A 341 4.58 -14.97 12.96
C THR A 341 4.09 -16.42 12.84
N HIS A 342 3.99 -17.00 11.65
CA HIS A 342 3.41 -18.33 11.44
C HIS A 342 4.08 -19.42 12.28
N SER A 343 5.41 -19.38 12.40
CA SER A 343 6.20 -20.37 13.15
C SER A 343 6.69 -19.84 14.50
N SER A 344 6.21 -18.68 14.94
CA SER A 344 6.56 -18.10 16.23
C SER A 344 5.84 -18.82 17.36
N TRP A 345 6.54 -19.10 18.45
CA TRP A 345 5.97 -19.65 19.68
C TRP A 345 6.63 -18.95 20.88
N PRO A 346 5.95 -18.75 22.02
CA PRO A 346 4.51 -18.97 22.22
C PRO A 346 3.68 -18.02 21.34
N GLU A 347 2.42 -18.40 21.08
CA GLU A 347 1.44 -17.57 20.38
C GLU A 347 0.59 -16.81 21.38
N PHE A 348 0.64 -15.48 21.34
CA PHE A 348 -0.13 -14.59 22.21
C PHE A 348 -1.41 -14.12 21.53
N MET A 349 -2.47 -13.97 22.33
CA MET A 349 -3.84 -13.69 21.89
C MET A 349 -4.56 -12.79 22.92
N THR A 350 -5.41 -11.89 22.42
CA THR A 350 -6.39 -11.09 23.19
C THR A 350 -5.80 -10.47 24.47
N PRO A 351 -4.84 -9.55 24.36
CA PRO A 351 -4.25 -8.91 25.52
C PRO A 351 -5.20 -7.89 26.15
N SER A 352 -5.04 -7.63 27.45
CA SER A 352 -5.68 -6.50 28.14
C SER A 352 -4.72 -5.90 29.17
N TYR A 353 -4.82 -4.60 29.42
CA TYR A 353 -3.99 -3.96 30.44
C TYR A 353 -4.63 -4.03 31.83
N ILE A 354 -3.78 -4.19 32.86
CA ILE A 354 -4.14 -3.96 34.26
C ILE A 354 -3.69 -2.55 34.65
N THR A 355 -2.41 -2.26 34.41
CA THR A 355 -1.77 -0.96 34.64
C THR A 355 -1.01 -0.55 33.39
N SER A 356 -0.30 0.58 33.42
CA SER A 356 0.62 0.96 32.34
C SER A 356 1.90 0.11 32.28
N ARG A 357 2.07 -0.83 33.22
CA ARG A 357 3.22 -1.75 33.30
C ARG A 357 2.86 -3.23 33.24
N HIS A 358 1.61 -3.59 33.55
CA HIS A 358 1.18 -4.98 33.73
C HIS A 358 -0.01 -5.30 32.84
N TYR A 359 0.00 -6.48 32.22
CA TYR A 359 -0.94 -6.91 31.19
C TYR A 359 -1.38 -8.35 31.43
N LEU A 360 -2.62 -8.69 31.06
CA LEU A 360 -3.07 -10.05 30.89
C LEU A 360 -3.06 -10.42 29.42
N THR A 361 -2.76 -11.68 29.12
CA THR A 361 -2.87 -12.22 27.77
C THR A 361 -3.19 -13.71 27.82
N SER A 362 -3.85 -14.21 26.78
CA SER A 362 -3.88 -15.64 26.51
C SER A 362 -2.60 -16.03 25.77
N ALA A 363 -2.06 -17.21 26.06
CA ALA A 363 -0.93 -17.73 25.31
C ALA A 363 -1.02 -19.24 25.06
N TRP A 364 -0.63 -19.64 23.86
CA TRP A 364 -0.48 -21.02 23.45
C TRP A 364 1.01 -21.33 23.29
N GLU A 365 1.57 -22.09 24.25
CA GLU A 365 3.02 -22.28 24.33
C GLU A 365 3.61 -23.05 23.16
N SER A 366 2.89 -24.05 22.67
CA SER A 366 3.34 -24.88 21.55
C SER A 366 2.17 -25.65 20.94
N PRO A 367 2.26 -26.05 19.67
CA PRO A 367 1.19 -26.78 18.98
C PRO A 367 1.00 -28.21 19.53
N ALA A 368 1.91 -28.69 20.39
CA ALA A 368 1.79 -29.97 21.08
C ALA A 368 0.80 -29.93 22.26
N ASN A 369 0.54 -28.74 22.81
CA ASN A 369 -0.31 -28.56 23.98
C ASN A 369 -1.77 -28.38 23.55
N LYS A 370 -2.71 -29.08 24.19
CA LYS A 370 -4.16 -28.92 23.96
C LYS A 370 -4.80 -27.99 25.00
N LYS A 371 -4.10 -26.89 25.30
CA LYS A 371 -4.50 -25.91 26.30
C LYS A 371 -3.95 -24.54 25.92
N ILE A 372 -4.74 -23.50 26.21
CA ILE A 372 -4.33 -22.09 26.15
C ILE A 372 -4.59 -21.51 27.53
N GLY A 373 -3.56 -20.93 28.13
CA GLY A 373 -3.60 -20.41 29.49
C GLY A 373 -3.73 -18.89 29.55
N ILE A 374 -4.05 -18.38 30.75
CA ILE A 374 -4.00 -16.96 31.10
C ILE A 374 -2.63 -16.66 31.70
N TYR A 375 -1.96 -15.64 31.17
CA TYR A 375 -0.65 -15.20 31.62
C TYR A 375 -0.69 -13.74 32.06
N LEU A 376 0.06 -13.42 33.12
CA LEU A 376 0.42 -12.07 33.53
C LEU A 376 1.76 -11.70 32.90
N ALA A 377 1.80 -10.56 32.23
CA ALA A 377 2.91 -10.01 31.49
C ALA A 377 3.26 -8.61 32.02
N ASP A 378 4.51 -8.15 31.85
CA ASP A 378 4.91 -6.78 32.19
C ASP A 378 5.87 -6.15 31.18
N VAL A 379 6.09 -4.84 31.31
CA VAL A 379 7.02 -4.06 30.45
C VAL A 379 8.49 -4.46 30.58
N ASP A 380 8.86 -5.14 31.66
CA ASP A 380 10.23 -5.56 31.93
C ASP A 380 10.48 -6.99 31.38
N ASN A 381 9.59 -7.48 30.52
CA ASN A 381 9.64 -8.78 29.86
C ASN A 381 9.51 -9.97 30.85
N ASN A 382 8.83 -9.80 31.98
CA ASN A 382 8.44 -10.92 32.84
C ASN A 382 7.07 -11.48 32.45
N ILE A 383 6.97 -12.82 32.44
CA ILE A 383 5.71 -13.51 32.18
C ILE A 383 5.47 -14.62 33.20
N SER A 384 4.25 -14.70 33.72
CA SER A 384 3.82 -15.68 34.72
C SER A 384 2.50 -16.34 34.33
N LEU A 385 2.47 -17.67 34.28
CA LEU A 385 1.24 -18.43 34.10
C LEU A 385 0.34 -18.27 35.35
N LEU A 386 -0.90 -17.82 35.14
CA LEU A 386 -1.90 -17.72 36.20
C LEU A 386 -2.79 -18.97 36.22
N HIS A 387 -3.28 -19.39 35.05
CA HIS A 387 -4.20 -20.52 34.96
C HIS A 387 -4.18 -21.20 33.60
N GLU A 388 -4.32 -22.52 33.59
CA GLU A 388 -4.56 -23.35 32.42
C GLU A 388 -5.30 -24.63 32.83
N GLU A 389 -6.02 -25.25 31.90
CA GLU A 389 -6.71 -26.52 32.12
C GLU A 389 -6.59 -27.37 30.86
N GLU A 390 -6.22 -28.65 31.02
CA GLU A 390 -6.06 -29.57 29.89
C GLU A 390 -7.39 -29.73 29.13
N GLY A 391 -7.34 -29.63 27.80
CA GLY A 391 -8.52 -29.73 26.95
C GLY A 391 -9.37 -28.45 26.90
N PHE A 392 -8.90 -27.33 27.45
CA PHE A 392 -9.57 -26.05 27.38
C PHE A 392 -8.63 -24.90 26.98
N ALA A 393 -9.19 -23.92 26.30
CA ALA A 393 -8.59 -22.62 26.05
C ALA A 393 -9.25 -21.57 26.93
N PHE A 394 -8.46 -20.84 27.71
CA PHE A 394 -8.89 -19.63 28.39
C PHE A 394 -8.47 -18.42 27.56
N LEU A 395 -9.46 -17.66 27.12
CA LEU A 395 -9.37 -16.61 26.11
C LEU A 395 -9.89 -15.29 26.68
N GLU A 396 -9.47 -14.18 26.08
CA GLU A 396 -9.95 -12.83 26.42
C GLU A 396 -9.90 -12.51 27.92
N PRO A 397 -8.73 -12.65 28.59
CA PRO A 397 -8.62 -12.33 30.01
C PRO A 397 -8.71 -10.81 30.20
N ILE A 398 -9.73 -10.35 30.91
CA ILE A 398 -10.01 -8.94 31.20
C ILE A 398 -10.03 -8.74 32.72
N PRO A 399 -9.22 -7.82 33.29
CA PRO A 399 -9.26 -7.56 34.72
C PRO A 399 -10.59 -6.87 35.10
N ILE A 400 -11.28 -7.41 36.12
CA ILE A 400 -12.50 -6.81 36.67
C ILE A 400 -12.09 -5.66 37.59
N GLN A 401 -11.92 -4.48 37.01
CA GLN A 401 -11.53 -3.28 37.71
C GLN A 401 -12.24 -2.05 37.16
N GLN A 402 -12.54 -1.10 38.04
CA GLN A 402 -13.06 0.19 37.61
C GLN A 402 -11.99 0.96 36.85
N ARG A 403 -12.40 1.56 35.73
CA ARG A 403 -11.57 2.38 34.86
C ARG A 403 -12.14 3.78 34.79
N LYS A 404 -11.28 4.75 34.50
CA LYS A 404 -11.74 6.12 34.22
C LYS A 404 -12.54 6.11 32.93
N VAL A 405 -13.76 6.66 32.96
CA VAL A 405 -14.56 6.89 31.75
C VAL A 405 -13.87 8.00 30.93
N PRO A 406 -13.55 7.77 29.65
CA PRO A 406 -13.01 8.80 28.77
C PRO A 406 -13.97 9.98 28.58
N PRO A 407 -13.50 11.14 28.13
CA PRO A 407 -14.37 12.27 27.81
C PRO A 407 -15.41 11.91 26.74
N VAL A 408 -16.60 12.49 26.85
CA VAL A 408 -17.61 12.42 25.78
C VAL A 408 -17.25 13.45 24.71
N ILE A 409 -17.04 13.01 23.48
CA ILE A 409 -16.88 13.88 22.31
C ILE A 409 -18.29 14.19 21.77
N PRO A 410 -18.69 15.47 21.65
CA PRO A 410 -19.97 15.84 21.06
C PRO A 410 -20.08 15.40 19.61
N GLU A 411 -21.28 15.02 19.17
CA GLU A 411 -21.54 14.68 17.78
C GLU A 411 -21.46 15.94 16.90
N GLY A 412 -20.72 15.83 15.79
CA GLY A 412 -20.55 16.87 14.78
C GLY A 412 -21.30 16.58 13.47
N VAL A 413 -21.83 15.37 13.32
CA VAL A 413 -22.59 14.97 12.12
C VAL A 413 -23.91 15.74 11.98
N ASN A 414 -24.26 16.13 10.75
CA ASN A 414 -25.57 16.65 10.38
C ASN A 414 -26.22 15.72 9.35
N LEU A 415 -27.13 14.88 9.83
CA LEU A 415 -27.78 13.83 9.03
C LEU A 415 -28.81 14.36 8.02
N ASP A 416 -29.14 15.66 8.05
CA ASP A 416 -29.99 16.30 7.03
C ASP A 416 -29.20 16.63 5.74
N LYS A 417 -27.89 16.36 5.73
CA LYS A 417 -27.00 16.57 4.59
C LYS A 417 -26.55 15.25 3.99
N ASP A 418 -26.16 15.29 2.73
CA ASP A 418 -25.54 14.19 1.98
C ASP A 418 -24.12 14.55 1.50
N ASP A 419 -23.64 15.74 1.88
CA ASP A 419 -22.32 16.28 1.52
C ASP A 419 -21.43 16.50 2.75
N ALA A 420 -20.15 16.72 2.48
CA ALA A 420 -19.16 17.18 3.43
C ALA A 420 -18.25 18.22 2.77
N THR A 421 -17.56 18.99 3.60
CA THR A 421 -16.58 20.00 3.16
C THR A 421 -15.17 19.46 3.38
N VAL A 422 -14.33 19.55 2.35
CA VAL A 422 -12.89 19.29 2.47
C VAL A 422 -12.16 20.62 2.51
N TYR A 423 -11.22 20.77 3.44
CA TYR A 423 -10.34 21.93 3.53
C TYR A 423 -8.87 21.52 3.68
N ILE A 424 -8.06 21.83 2.67
CA ILE A 424 -6.60 21.59 2.68
C ILE A 424 -5.90 22.93 2.85
N GLN A 425 -5.04 23.04 3.88
CA GLN A 425 -4.37 24.31 4.20
C GLN A 425 -3.26 24.68 3.20
N ASP A 426 -2.50 23.68 2.76
CA ASP A 426 -1.45 23.81 1.75
C ASP A 426 -1.06 22.44 1.19
N VAL A 427 -1.39 22.14 -0.07
CA VAL A 427 -1.00 20.86 -0.71
C VAL A 427 0.51 20.62 -0.68
N TYR A 428 1.33 21.68 -0.60
CA TYR A 428 2.79 21.61 -0.58
C TYR A 428 3.40 21.33 0.81
N VAL A 429 2.57 21.17 1.84
CA VAL A 429 3.04 20.74 3.17
C VAL A 429 2.95 19.23 3.29
N GLY A 430 3.94 18.62 3.94
CA GLY A 430 4.07 17.18 4.06
C GLY A 430 4.96 16.57 2.96
N PRO A 431 5.28 15.27 3.09
CA PRO A 431 6.17 14.57 2.17
C PRO A 431 5.53 14.25 0.81
N GLY A 432 4.19 14.30 0.68
CA GLY A 432 3.48 13.85 -0.52
C GLY A 432 3.75 14.67 -1.79
N LEU A 433 4.15 15.94 -1.65
CA LEU A 433 4.56 16.82 -2.75
C LEU A 433 5.93 17.47 -2.49
N LYS A 434 6.79 16.79 -1.73
CA LYS A 434 8.15 17.28 -1.42
C LYS A 434 8.91 17.58 -2.72
N GLU A 435 9.63 18.70 -2.77
CA GLU A 435 10.41 19.18 -3.93
C GLU A 435 9.60 19.58 -5.18
N VAL A 436 8.29 19.35 -5.22
CA VAL A 436 7.42 19.86 -6.29
C VAL A 436 7.34 21.38 -6.17
N PRO A 437 7.64 22.14 -7.24
CA PRO A 437 7.55 23.59 -7.21
C PRO A 437 6.12 24.07 -6.90
N ARG A 438 6.03 25.11 -6.06
CA ARG A 438 4.76 25.79 -5.80
C ARG A 438 4.21 26.34 -7.11
N GLY A 439 2.92 26.10 -7.33
CA GLY A 439 2.21 26.50 -8.55
C GLY A 439 2.21 25.43 -9.65
N THR A 440 2.93 24.32 -9.49
CA THR A 440 2.77 23.15 -10.37
C THR A 440 1.35 22.59 -10.31
N VAL A 441 0.79 22.44 -9.11
CA VAL A 441 -0.56 21.91 -8.89
C VAL A 441 -1.58 23.01 -9.18
N LYS A 442 -2.49 22.74 -10.13
CA LYS A 442 -3.58 23.66 -10.49
C LYS A 442 -4.92 23.23 -9.90
N ASP A 443 -5.16 21.94 -9.89
CA ASP A 443 -6.43 21.35 -9.48
C ASP A 443 -6.18 20.07 -8.69
N LEU A 444 -7.20 19.61 -7.97
CA LEU A 444 -7.30 18.29 -7.39
C LEU A 444 -8.37 17.51 -8.17
N ARG A 445 -8.01 16.38 -8.78
CA ARG A 445 -9.01 15.39 -9.22
C ARG A 445 -9.55 14.70 -7.97
N VAL A 446 -10.86 14.63 -7.86
CA VAL A 446 -11.55 13.97 -6.76
C VAL A 446 -12.18 12.68 -7.30
N ILE A 447 -11.78 11.55 -6.73
CA ILE A 447 -12.16 10.21 -7.17
C ILE A 447 -12.90 9.51 -6.03
N ALA A 448 -13.99 8.81 -6.33
CA ALA A 448 -14.63 7.87 -5.42
C ALA A 448 -14.24 6.42 -5.76
N TYR A 449 -14.05 5.60 -4.74
CA TYR A 449 -13.85 4.16 -4.90
C TYR A 449 -15.16 3.38 -4.74
N ASP A 450 -15.37 2.40 -5.61
CA ASP A 450 -16.52 1.51 -5.59
C ASP A 450 -16.08 0.05 -5.43
N PHE A 451 -16.38 -0.53 -4.28
CA PHE A 451 -15.87 -1.84 -3.89
C PHE A 451 -16.72 -3.01 -4.35
N GLY A 452 -16.03 -4.11 -4.65
CA GLY A 452 -16.58 -5.30 -5.29
C GLY A 452 -17.54 -6.11 -4.46
N TYR A 453 -18.36 -6.87 -5.17
CA TYR A 453 -19.34 -7.79 -4.61
C TYR A 453 -18.67 -9.12 -4.22
N SER A 454 -19.29 -9.83 -3.28
CA SER A 454 -18.90 -11.21 -2.96
C SER A 454 -18.87 -12.07 -4.23
N ARG A 455 -17.82 -12.88 -4.43
CA ARG A 455 -17.58 -13.75 -5.61
C ARG A 455 -17.37 -13.02 -6.94
N LEU A 456 -17.22 -11.69 -6.89
CA LEU A 456 -16.88 -10.87 -8.05
C LEU A 456 -15.65 -9.99 -7.84
N ALA A 457 -15.41 -9.46 -6.63
CA ALA A 457 -14.24 -8.62 -6.33
C ALA A 457 -12.93 -9.29 -6.76
N GLY A 458 -11.90 -8.56 -7.20
CA GLY A 458 -10.62 -9.18 -7.59
C GLY A 458 -9.70 -8.26 -8.37
N THR A 459 -8.40 -8.60 -8.42
CA THR A 459 -7.34 -7.83 -9.13
C THR A 459 -7.49 -7.81 -10.64
N ASP A 460 -8.26 -8.73 -11.18
CA ASP A 460 -8.34 -9.04 -12.61
C ASP A 460 -9.72 -8.67 -13.17
N LYS A 461 -10.51 -7.90 -12.45
CA LYS A 461 -11.93 -7.68 -12.79
C LYS A 461 -12.15 -6.33 -13.42
N ILE A 462 -11.61 -5.28 -12.81
CA ILE A 462 -11.75 -3.91 -13.30
C ILE A 462 -10.70 -3.61 -14.38
N GLY A 463 -9.48 -4.10 -14.19
CA GLY A 463 -8.42 -4.09 -15.19
C GLY A 463 -7.54 -5.33 -15.03
N LEU A 464 -6.75 -5.62 -16.05
CA LEU A 464 -5.77 -6.70 -16.02
C LEU A 464 -4.63 -6.31 -15.06
N SER A 465 -4.35 -7.09 -14.00
CA SER A 465 -3.32 -6.79 -12.98
C SER A 465 -3.53 -5.46 -12.21
N GLY A 466 -4.77 -5.12 -11.90
CA GLY A 466 -5.18 -3.90 -11.21
C GLY A 466 -5.97 -2.95 -12.14
N PRO A 467 -6.67 -1.92 -11.61
CA PRO A 467 -6.91 -1.63 -10.18
C PRO A 467 -7.80 -2.69 -9.50
N TRP A 468 -7.80 -2.70 -8.16
CA TRP A 468 -8.63 -3.63 -7.36
C TRP A 468 -10.09 -3.19 -7.28
N GLU A 469 -10.36 -1.91 -7.51
CA GLU A 469 -11.64 -1.24 -7.36
C GLU A 469 -12.05 -0.53 -8.64
N ALA A 470 -13.36 -0.42 -8.84
CA ALA A 470 -13.91 0.55 -9.78
C ALA A 470 -13.68 1.95 -9.22
N MET A 471 -13.32 2.90 -10.08
CA MET A 471 -13.05 4.27 -9.69
C MET A 471 -13.88 5.24 -10.51
N ARG A 472 -14.53 6.16 -9.80
CA ARG A 472 -15.45 7.14 -10.36
C ARG A 472 -14.90 8.55 -10.20
N ILE A 473 -14.84 9.29 -11.30
CA ILE A 473 -14.43 10.70 -11.26
C ILE A 473 -15.62 11.52 -10.77
N LEU A 474 -15.48 12.15 -9.61
CA LEU A 474 -16.49 13.06 -9.07
C LEU A 474 -16.37 14.47 -9.66
N GLY A 475 -15.16 14.84 -10.08
CA GLY A 475 -14.85 16.12 -10.71
C GLY A 475 -13.49 16.64 -10.28
N THR A 476 -13.28 17.94 -10.46
CA THR A 476 -12.05 18.65 -10.07
C THR A 476 -12.35 19.83 -9.15
N ALA A 477 -11.38 20.18 -8.31
CA ALA A 477 -11.44 21.35 -7.43
C ALA A 477 -10.17 22.20 -7.60
N PRO A 478 -10.28 23.52 -7.72
CA PRO A 478 -9.13 24.39 -7.92
C PRO A 478 -8.23 24.45 -6.67
N VAL A 479 -6.92 24.57 -6.90
CA VAL A 479 -5.92 24.88 -5.89
C VAL A 479 -5.51 26.34 -6.01
N GLU A 480 -5.62 27.07 -4.90
CA GLU A 480 -5.29 28.49 -4.84
C GLU A 480 -3.77 28.71 -4.99
N SER A 481 -3.36 29.94 -5.31
CA SER A 481 -1.94 30.28 -5.46
C SER A 481 -1.09 30.05 -4.19
N ASP A 482 -1.73 30.07 -3.01
CA ASP A 482 -1.09 29.75 -1.73
C ASP A 482 -1.13 28.25 -1.40
N GLY A 483 -1.58 27.41 -2.33
CA GLY A 483 -1.63 25.96 -2.22
C GLY A 483 -2.84 25.44 -1.45
N SER A 484 -3.71 26.31 -0.96
CA SER A 484 -4.92 25.90 -0.25
C SER A 484 -6.05 25.48 -1.19
N ALA A 485 -6.94 24.63 -0.72
CA ALA A 485 -8.14 24.22 -1.47
C ALA A 485 -9.32 23.99 -0.52
N MET A 486 -10.54 24.32 -0.95
CA MET A 486 -11.76 24.05 -0.19
C MET A 486 -12.94 23.77 -1.11
N PHE A 487 -13.57 22.61 -0.96
CA PHE A 487 -14.60 22.13 -1.87
C PHE A 487 -15.55 21.12 -1.20
N LYS A 488 -16.63 20.77 -1.90
CA LYS A 488 -17.63 19.80 -1.45
C LYS A 488 -17.36 18.40 -2.01
N ILE A 489 -17.61 17.38 -1.19
CA ILE A 489 -17.61 15.96 -1.58
C ILE A 489 -18.88 15.28 -1.06
N PRO A 490 -19.32 14.16 -1.68
CA PRO A 490 -20.39 13.35 -1.10
C PRO A 490 -19.94 12.77 0.25
N ALA A 491 -20.82 12.80 1.24
CA ALA A 491 -20.63 12.11 2.51
C ALA A 491 -20.77 10.59 2.32
N ASN A 492 -20.35 9.80 3.33
CA ASN A 492 -20.49 8.34 3.33
C ASN A 492 -19.85 7.65 2.12
N THR A 493 -18.85 8.30 1.52
CA THR A 493 -18.22 7.89 0.27
C THR A 493 -16.71 7.87 0.45
N PRO A 494 -16.02 6.76 0.14
CA PRO A 494 -14.56 6.71 0.15
C PRO A 494 -14.00 7.54 -1.02
N VAL A 495 -13.29 8.61 -0.70
CA VAL A 495 -12.78 9.60 -1.66
C VAL A 495 -11.24 9.69 -1.61
N ALA A 496 -10.61 9.81 -2.77
CA ALA A 496 -9.19 10.06 -2.94
C ALA A 496 -8.94 11.31 -3.79
N PHE A 497 -7.72 11.85 -3.65
CA PHE A 497 -7.30 13.08 -4.32
C PHE A 497 -6.06 12.83 -5.18
N GLN A 498 -6.04 13.43 -6.37
CA GLN A 498 -4.83 13.49 -7.21
C GLN A 498 -4.51 14.96 -7.50
N PRO A 499 -3.39 15.51 -7.01
CA PRO A 499 -2.89 16.82 -7.42
C PRO A 499 -2.53 16.81 -8.90
N LEU A 500 -3.11 17.73 -9.67
CA LEU A 500 -2.96 17.80 -11.12
C LEU A 500 -2.03 18.93 -11.55
N ASP A 501 -1.16 18.66 -12.52
CA ASP A 501 -0.37 19.69 -13.20
C ASP A 501 -1.24 20.59 -14.12
N GLU A 502 -0.62 21.52 -14.84
CA GLU A 502 -1.34 22.42 -15.77
C GLU A 502 -1.98 21.72 -16.98
N ASN A 503 -1.62 20.46 -17.24
CA ASN A 503 -2.19 19.63 -18.29
C ASN A 503 -3.24 18.64 -17.75
N GLY A 504 -3.60 18.72 -16.46
CA GLY A 504 -4.56 17.82 -15.83
C GLY A 504 -3.99 16.42 -15.52
N ARG A 505 -2.67 16.26 -15.42
CA ARG A 505 -1.99 14.98 -15.15
C ARG A 505 -1.64 14.85 -13.67
N ALA A 506 -1.82 13.67 -13.10
CA ALA A 506 -1.54 13.45 -11.70
C ALA A 506 -0.04 13.56 -11.37
N VAL A 507 0.30 14.53 -10.52
CA VAL A 507 1.64 14.70 -9.93
C VAL A 507 1.86 13.69 -8.80
N GLN A 508 0.80 13.28 -8.12
CA GLN A 508 0.86 12.32 -7.03
C GLN A 508 -0.43 11.50 -6.97
N LEU A 509 -0.33 10.24 -6.56
CA LEU A 509 -1.46 9.35 -6.38
C LEU A 509 -1.70 9.13 -4.90
N MET A 510 -2.91 9.46 -4.41
CA MET A 510 -3.34 9.04 -3.09
C MET A 510 -3.76 7.56 -3.13
N ARG A 511 -2.90 6.67 -2.61
CA ARG A 511 -3.09 5.22 -2.66
C ARG A 511 -3.86 4.70 -1.44
N SER A 512 -4.99 5.33 -1.12
CA SER A 512 -5.97 4.99 -0.07
C SER A 512 -7.10 6.01 -0.21
N TRP A 513 -8.02 6.10 0.76
CA TRP A 513 -9.11 7.08 0.75
C TRP A 513 -9.38 7.67 2.12
N VAL A 514 -10.02 8.84 2.10
CA VAL A 514 -10.69 9.46 3.25
C VAL A 514 -12.19 9.28 3.11
N THR A 515 -12.89 9.28 4.24
CA THR A 515 -14.36 9.26 4.27
C THR A 515 -14.84 10.34 5.22
N ALA A 516 -15.73 11.21 4.73
CA ALA A 516 -16.40 12.22 5.56
C ALA A 516 -17.82 11.79 5.92
N MET A 517 -18.26 12.13 7.12
CA MET A 517 -19.64 11.99 7.55
C MET A 517 -20.50 13.19 7.07
N PRO A 518 -21.83 13.04 7.03
CA PRO A 518 -22.76 14.11 6.68
C PRO A 518 -22.51 15.43 7.41
N GLY A 519 -22.33 16.51 6.67
CA GLY A 519 -22.10 17.86 7.19
C GLY A 519 -20.73 18.11 7.83
N GLU A 520 -19.83 17.13 7.81
CA GLU A 520 -18.48 17.25 8.34
C GLU A 520 -17.67 18.32 7.58
N THR A 521 -16.76 19.00 8.30
CA THR A 521 -15.66 19.74 7.67
C THR A 521 -14.37 18.99 7.95
N MET A 522 -13.96 18.16 6.99
CA MET A 522 -12.70 17.43 7.03
C MET A 522 -11.56 18.38 6.68
N SER A 523 -10.48 18.38 7.46
CA SER A 523 -9.32 19.23 7.18
C SER A 523 -8.01 18.49 7.25
N CYS A 524 -7.13 18.78 6.28
CA CYS A 524 -5.75 18.31 6.22
C CYS A 524 -4.80 19.51 6.23
N VAL A 525 -3.63 19.34 6.85
CA VAL A 525 -2.57 20.37 6.82
C VAL A 525 -1.94 20.44 5.44
N GLY A 526 -1.68 19.28 4.82
CA GLY A 526 -1.14 19.18 3.48
C GLY A 526 -1.23 17.76 2.92
N CYS A 527 -0.42 17.42 1.91
CA CYS A 527 -0.45 16.09 1.31
C CYS A 527 0.42 15.11 2.10
N HIS A 528 -0.22 14.11 2.72
CA HIS A 528 0.43 13.03 3.49
C HIS A 528 1.15 13.51 4.76
N GLU A 529 0.62 14.52 5.43
CA GLU A 529 1.18 15.01 6.70
C GLU A 529 1.25 13.92 7.78
N SER A 530 2.20 14.06 8.70
CA SER A 530 2.22 13.22 9.91
C SER A 530 1.05 13.61 10.83
N PRO A 531 0.46 12.65 11.59
CA PRO A 531 -0.53 12.97 12.63
C PRO A 531 -0.05 14.00 13.67
N GLU A 532 1.26 14.19 13.83
CA GLU A 532 1.88 15.18 14.73
C GLU A 532 2.05 16.57 14.09
N THR A 533 1.75 16.70 12.80
CA THR A 533 1.93 17.97 12.06
C THR A 533 0.98 19.02 12.62
N ALA A 534 1.54 20.08 13.19
CA ALA A 534 0.77 21.20 13.69
C ALA A 534 0.05 21.93 12.52
N PRO A 535 -1.22 22.35 12.71
CA PRO A 535 -1.90 23.23 11.77
C PRO A 535 -1.10 24.50 11.48
N LEU A 536 -1.17 25.00 10.25
CA LEU A 536 -0.48 26.23 9.86
C LEU A 536 -1.17 27.43 10.52
N SER A 537 -0.38 28.28 11.18
CA SER A 537 -0.87 29.53 11.77
C SER A 537 -0.95 30.63 10.70
N ARG A 538 -1.79 30.42 9.68
CA ARG A 538 -2.07 31.43 8.63
C ARG A 538 -3.51 31.31 8.13
N ARG A 539 -4.08 32.42 7.68
CA ARG A 539 -5.39 32.43 7.00
C ARG A 539 -5.17 32.21 5.52
N SER A 540 -5.53 31.02 5.03
CA SER A 540 -5.41 30.65 3.63
C SER A 540 -6.42 31.38 2.75
N ILE A 541 -6.14 31.45 1.45
CA ILE A 541 -7.06 32.01 0.44
C ILE A 541 -8.36 31.20 0.42
N ALA A 542 -8.29 29.87 0.49
CA ALA A 542 -9.48 29.02 0.46
C ALA A 542 -10.45 29.31 1.63
N LEU A 543 -9.95 29.59 2.85
CA LEU A 543 -10.79 29.96 4.00
C LEU A 543 -11.52 31.32 3.85
N LEU A 544 -11.20 32.10 2.83
CA LEU A 544 -11.89 33.36 2.53
C LEU A 544 -13.07 33.18 1.57
N LYS A 545 -13.24 31.97 1.02
CA LYS A 545 -14.29 31.63 0.04
C LYS A 545 -15.30 30.68 0.69
N GLU A 546 -16.46 30.53 0.05
CA GLU A 546 -17.36 29.42 0.37
C GLU A 546 -16.87 28.15 -0.34
N PRO A 547 -17.09 26.94 0.21
CA PRO A 547 -16.72 25.70 -0.48
C PRO A 547 -17.51 25.54 -1.77
N GLU A 548 -16.81 25.41 -2.90
CA GLU A 548 -17.43 25.25 -4.21
C GLU A 548 -17.76 23.78 -4.49
N PRO A 549 -18.83 23.49 -5.28
CA PRO A 549 -19.03 22.15 -5.83
C PRO A 549 -17.91 21.78 -6.80
N LEU A 550 -17.71 20.49 -7.04
CA LEU A 550 -16.72 20.00 -7.99
C LEU A 550 -17.09 20.39 -9.42
N ALA A 551 -16.10 20.81 -10.20
CA ALA A 551 -16.26 21.00 -11.64
C ALA A 551 -16.33 19.63 -12.34
N GLU A 552 -17.33 19.46 -13.20
CA GLU A 552 -17.55 18.22 -13.95
C GLU A 552 -16.38 17.88 -14.88
N TRP A 553 -16.10 16.58 -15.03
CA TRP A 553 -15.09 16.07 -15.97
C TRP A 553 -15.80 15.45 -17.18
N TYR A 554 -15.97 16.25 -18.23
CA TYR A 554 -16.65 15.89 -19.48
C TYR A 554 -18.01 15.20 -19.24
N GLY A 555 -18.86 15.84 -18.43
CA GLY A 555 -20.21 15.37 -18.08
C GLY A 555 -20.34 14.85 -16.65
N PRO A 556 -21.46 14.17 -16.32
CA PRO A 556 -21.78 13.76 -14.96
C PRO A 556 -20.81 12.71 -14.41
N ALA A 557 -20.66 12.69 -13.09
CA ALA A 557 -19.78 11.78 -12.37
C ALA A 557 -20.13 10.31 -12.62
N ARG A 558 -19.15 9.50 -13.02
CA ARG A 558 -19.32 8.09 -13.43
C ARG A 558 -18.03 7.29 -13.32
N GLY A 559 -18.16 5.97 -13.30
CA GLY A 559 -17.03 5.05 -13.38
C GLY A 559 -16.22 5.26 -14.66
N PHE A 560 -14.90 5.29 -14.55
CA PHE A 560 -14.01 5.45 -15.71
C PHE A 560 -13.68 4.09 -16.33
N ASP A 561 -13.99 3.90 -17.60
CA ASP A 561 -13.73 2.67 -18.36
C ASP A 561 -13.09 2.96 -19.72
N PHE A 562 -12.51 1.93 -20.31
CA PHE A 562 -11.78 2.04 -21.57
C PHE A 562 -12.70 2.24 -22.78
N GLU A 563 -13.85 1.55 -22.83
CA GLU A 563 -14.72 1.55 -24.01
C GLU A 563 -15.40 2.91 -24.20
N ARG A 564 -15.87 3.55 -23.12
CA ARG A 564 -16.55 4.85 -23.19
C ARG A 564 -15.55 6.02 -23.26
N GLU A 565 -14.41 5.92 -22.59
CA GLU A 565 -13.52 7.09 -22.43
C GLU A 565 -12.28 7.07 -23.35
N VAL A 566 -11.75 5.89 -23.70
CA VAL A 566 -10.47 5.74 -24.44
C VAL A 566 -10.67 5.27 -25.87
N GLN A 567 -11.49 4.25 -26.11
CA GLN A 567 -11.73 3.72 -27.44
C GLN A 567 -12.19 4.78 -28.46
N PRO A 568 -13.03 5.79 -28.11
CA PRO A 568 -13.39 6.85 -29.05
C PRO A 568 -12.21 7.71 -29.49
N VAL A 569 -11.23 7.93 -28.60
CA VAL A 569 -9.96 8.61 -28.93
C VAL A 569 -9.14 7.77 -29.91
N LEU A 570 -9.08 6.45 -29.69
CA LEU A 570 -8.37 5.53 -30.60
C LEU A 570 -9.04 5.46 -31.97
N ASN A 571 -10.37 5.41 -32.01
CA ASN A 571 -11.15 5.40 -33.26
C ASN A 571 -10.85 6.65 -34.10
N ARG A 572 -10.74 7.81 -33.44
CA ARG A 572 -10.42 9.08 -34.07
C ARG A 572 -8.99 9.14 -34.59
N TYR A 573 -8.01 8.83 -33.75
CA TYR A 573 -6.60 9.19 -34.01
C TYR A 573 -5.69 8.01 -34.37
N CYS A 574 -6.03 6.78 -34.00
CA CYS A 574 -5.09 5.65 -34.03
C CYS A 574 -5.51 4.56 -35.02
N VAL A 575 -6.80 4.22 -35.08
CA VAL A 575 -7.32 3.06 -35.83
C VAL A 575 -7.06 3.14 -37.34
N SER A 576 -6.91 4.34 -37.91
CA SER A 576 -6.57 4.49 -39.33
C SER A 576 -5.22 3.85 -39.69
N CYS A 577 -4.30 3.78 -38.72
CA CYS A 577 -2.98 3.16 -38.88
C CYS A 577 -2.87 1.84 -38.11
N HIS A 578 -3.65 1.63 -37.04
CA HIS A 578 -3.62 0.44 -36.18
C HIS A 578 -4.89 -0.41 -36.37
N ASN A 579 -4.89 -1.25 -37.41
CA ASN A 579 -5.99 -2.10 -37.84
C ASN A 579 -5.50 -3.53 -38.19
N ASP A 580 -6.31 -4.33 -38.89
CA ASP A 580 -5.98 -5.71 -39.28
C ASP A 580 -4.78 -5.86 -40.22
N GLU A 581 -4.28 -4.76 -40.78
CA GLU A 581 -3.09 -4.77 -41.64
C GLU A 581 -1.78 -4.62 -40.85
N GLN A 582 -1.84 -4.26 -39.56
CA GLN A 582 -0.67 -4.02 -38.72
C GLN A 582 -0.55 -5.03 -37.56
N PRO A 583 0.66 -5.26 -37.02
CA PRO A 583 0.85 -6.13 -35.86
C PRO A 583 0.11 -5.68 -34.60
N LEU A 584 -0.13 -4.38 -34.43
CA LEU A 584 -0.87 -3.79 -33.32
C LEU A 584 -2.22 -3.27 -33.83
N ASP A 585 -3.29 -4.02 -33.58
CA ASP A 585 -4.67 -3.67 -33.93
C ASP A 585 -5.39 -3.02 -32.73
N LEU A 586 -5.89 -1.80 -32.91
CA LEU A 586 -6.53 -1.00 -31.86
C LEU A 586 -8.03 -0.78 -32.13
N ARG A 587 -8.63 -1.55 -33.03
CA ARG A 587 -10.06 -1.47 -33.34
C ARG A 587 -10.91 -1.94 -32.16
N ALA A 588 -12.12 -1.40 -32.06
CA ALA A 588 -13.10 -1.80 -31.05
C ALA A 588 -13.49 -3.29 -31.15
N GLU A 589 -13.99 -3.86 -30.06
CA GLU A 589 -14.34 -5.30 -29.95
C GLU A 589 -15.27 -5.80 -31.06
N LYS A 590 -16.18 -4.96 -31.57
CA LYS A 590 -17.08 -5.31 -32.69
C LYS A 590 -16.38 -5.82 -33.96
N TYR A 591 -15.08 -5.56 -34.12
CA TYR A 591 -14.26 -6.04 -35.24
C TYR A 591 -13.62 -7.42 -34.99
N PHE A 592 -13.79 -7.98 -33.80
CA PHE A 592 -13.22 -9.25 -33.36
C PHE A 592 -14.33 -10.23 -32.92
N PRO A 593 -15.17 -10.72 -33.84
CA PRO A 593 -16.32 -11.58 -33.49
C PRO A 593 -15.92 -12.94 -32.87
N GLU A 594 -14.65 -13.33 -33.01
CA GLU A 594 -14.08 -14.55 -32.41
C GLU A 594 -13.48 -14.30 -31.01
N TYR A 595 -13.33 -13.04 -30.61
CA TYR A 595 -12.89 -12.71 -29.25
C TYR A 595 -14.01 -13.07 -28.28
N THR A 596 -13.69 -13.88 -27.28
CA THR A 596 -14.67 -14.40 -26.32
C THR A 596 -14.26 -14.11 -24.87
N GLY A 597 -13.29 -13.23 -24.68
CA GLY A 597 -12.66 -12.95 -23.38
C GLY A 597 -11.45 -13.84 -23.08
N ARG A 598 -10.86 -13.62 -21.89
CA ARG A 598 -9.72 -14.38 -21.36
C ARG A 598 -10.17 -15.45 -20.40
N VAL A 599 -9.44 -16.55 -20.35
CA VAL A 599 -9.64 -17.57 -19.34
C VAL A 599 -8.99 -17.09 -18.03
N PRO A 600 -9.77 -16.90 -16.95
CA PRO A 600 -9.25 -16.72 -15.61
C PRO A 600 -8.51 -17.99 -15.24
N GLY A 601 -7.39 -17.84 -14.59
CA GLY A 601 -6.59 -18.96 -14.16
C GLY A 601 -7.10 -19.54 -12.88
N THR A 602 -6.42 -20.59 -12.44
CA THR A 602 -7.02 -21.63 -11.61
C THR A 602 -7.76 -21.11 -10.38
N TRP A 603 -7.19 -20.17 -9.63
CA TRP A 603 -7.83 -19.69 -8.41
C TRP A 603 -8.93 -18.67 -8.64
N ASP A 604 -8.73 -17.76 -9.58
CA ASP A 604 -9.76 -16.81 -10.00
C ASP A 604 -10.95 -17.56 -10.60
N TYR A 605 -10.66 -18.59 -11.40
CA TYR A 605 -11.64 -19.56 -11.87
C TYR A 605 -12.32 -20.29 -10.70
N LEU A 606 -11.62 -20.79 -9.69
CA LEU A 606 -12.28 -21.49 -8.58
C LEU A 606 -13.20 -20.56 -7.77
N ARG A 607 -12.84 -19.28 -7.64
CA ARG A 607 -13.52 -18.28 -6.81
C ARG A 607 -14.62 -17.50 -7.53
N LEU A 608 -14.62 -17.49 -8.87
CA LEU A 608 -15.64 -16.80 -9.67
C LEU A 608 -17.05 -17.31 -9.37
N HIS A 609 -18.05 -16.44 -9.56
CA HIS A 609 -19.46 -16.79 -9.41
C HIS A 609 -19.87 -17.95 -10.35
N PRO A 610 -20.58 -18.99 -9.87
CA PRO A 610 -20.98 -20.13 -10.72
C PRO A 610 -21.83 -19.74 -11.93
N ASP A 611 -22.75 -18.79 -11.78
CA ASP A 611 -23.61 -18.37 -12.90
C ASP A 611 -22.80 -17.60 -13.95
N LEU A 612 -21.81 -16.81 -13.52
CA LEU A 612 -20.90 -16.11 -14.43
C LEU A 612 -20.00 -17.10 -15.17
N LYS A 613 -19.49 -18.14 -14.48
CA LYS A 613 -18.75 -19.24 -15.14
C LYS A 613 -19.58 -19.90 -16.24
N ALA A 614 -20.80 -20.30 -15.90
CA ALA A 614 -21.67 -21.01 -16.82
C ALA A 614 -22.05 -20.13 -18.04
N LYS A 615 -22.31 -18.84 -17.80
CA LYS A 615 -22.74 -17.91 -18.84
C LYS A 615 -21.61 -17.52 -19.78
N TYR A 616 -20.42 -17.25 -19.26
CA TYR A 616 -19.29 -16.73 -20.03
C TYR A 616 -18.28 -17.81 -20.46
N ASP A 617 -18.69 -19.09 -20.47
CA ASP A 617 -17.80 -20.22 -20.78
C ASP A 617 -16.48 -20.15 -19.99
N ASN A 618 -16.62 -19.82 -18.71
CA ASN A 618 -15.54 -19.63 -17.75
C ASN A 618 -14.60 -18.45 -18.05
N LYS A 619 -14.95 -17.47 -18.89
CA LYS A 619 -14.06 -16.35 -19.27
C LYS A 619 -14.35 -15.04 -18.52
N VAL A 620 -13.39 -14.14 -18.53
CA VAL A 620 -13.47 -12.72 -18.11
C VAL A 620 -13.40 -11.86 -19.37
N LEU A 621 -14.20 -10.80 -19.43
CA LEU A 621 -14.28 -9.93 -20.59
C LEU A 621 -13.35 -8.73 -20.44
N TYR A 622 -12.57 -8.45 -21.48
CA TYR A 622 -11.93 -7.16 -21.72
C TYR A 622 -12.17 -6.78 -23.19
N THR A 623 -11.52 -5.74 -23.70
CA THR A 623 -11.53 -5.46 -25.14
C THR A 623 -10.16 -5.78 -25.76
N PRO A 624 -10.10 -6.25 -27.02
CA PRO A 624 -8.83 -6.49 -27.72
C PRO A 624 -7.90 -5.27 -27.75
N ALA A 625 -8.45 -4.08 -27.99
CA ALA A 625 -7.69 -2.83 -28.01
C ALA A 625 -7.11 -2.47 -26.63
N TYR A 626 -7.87 -2.68 -25.54
CA TYR A 626 -7.37 -2.50 -24.18
C TYR A 626 -6.15 -3.38 -23.93
N GLU A 627 -6.26 -4.68 -24.23
CA GLU A 627 -5.16 -5.62 -24.01
C GLU A 627 -3.91 -5.28 -24.83
N ALA A 628 -4.12 -4.84 -26.08
CA ALA A 628 -3.05 -4.46 -26.99
C ALA A 628 -2.31 -3.18 -26.54
N LEU A 629 -3.03 -2.23 -25.92
CA LEU A 629 -2.49 -0.93 -25.54
C LEU A 629 -1.87 -0.93 -24.13
N LEU A 630 -2.34 -1.80 -23.23
CA LEU A 630 -1.90 -1.84 -21.83
C LEU A 630 -0.38 -1.92 -21.62
N PRO A 631 0.42 -2.64 -22.44
CA PRO A 631 1.88 -2.70 -22.28
C PRO A 631 2.59 -1.35 -22.42
N TYR A 632 1.97 -0.35 -23.05
CA TYR A 632 2.56 0.95 -23.35
C TYR A 632 2.33 2.00 -22.26
N ILE A 633 1.66 1.64 -21.15
CA ILE A 633 1.40 2.56 -20.03
C ILE A 633 2.12 2.13 -18.76
N ARG A 634 2.53 3.13 -17.97
CA ARG A 634 3.12 2.98 -16.64
C ARG A 634 2.05 3.20 -15.58
N ARG A 635 1.89 2.29 -14.62
CA ARG A 635 0.79 2.28 -13.65
C ARG A 635 1.10 1.45 -12.40
N VAL A 636 0.40 1.71 -11.31
CA VAL A 636 0.62 1.02 -10.03
C VAL A 636 0.13 -0.43 -10.08
N ASN A 637 0.98 -1.36 -9.68
CA ASN A 637 0.69 -2.78 -9.65
C ASN A 637 0.31 -3.29 -8.24
N VAL A 638 -0.34 -4.45 -8.18
CA VAL A 638 -0.87 -5.09 -6.95
C VAL A 638 0.21 -5.59 -5.98
N GLY A 639 1.48 -5.38 -6.32
CA GLY A 639 2.67 -5.74 -5.55
C GLY A 639 3.64 -4.58 -5.30
N ASP A 640 3.25 -3.35 -5.66
CA ASP A 640 4.15 -2.20 -5.63
C ASP A 640 4.50 -1.72 -4.21
N ASP A 641 5.62 -0.99 -4.13
CA ASP A 641 6.20 -0.49 -2.88
C ASP A 641 5.16 0.21 -1.97
N VAL A 642 5.10 -0.23 -0.72
CA VAL A 642 4.21 0.32 0.33
C VAL A 642 4.58 1.74 0.71
N SER A 643 5.86 2.11 0.63
CA SER A 643 6.30 3.43 1.06
C SER A 643 5.75 4.52 0.14
N LEU A 644 5.63 5.73 0.68
CA LEU A 644 5.07 6.87 -0.05
C LEU A 644 5.75 7.04 -1.41
N LEU A 645 4.98 7.26 -2.48
CA LEU A 645 5.54 7.44 -3.81
C LEU A 645 6.33 8.74 -3.89
N GLU A 646 7.43 8.71 -4.63
CA GLU A 646 8.09 9.95 -5.06
C GLU A 646 7.10 10.75 -5.92
N PRO A 647 7.00 12.08 -5.74
CA PRO A 647 6.17 12.91 -6.61
C PRO A 647 6.58 12.73 -8.08
N GLY A 648 5.59 12.42 -8.90
CA GLY A 648 5.74 12.14 -10.31
C GLY A 648 6.15 10.70 -10.66
N GLU A 649 6.36 9.79 -9.69
CA GLU A 649 6.80 8.41 -9.97
C GLU A 649 5.96 7.76 -11.09
N TYR A 650 4.62 7.80 -10.98
CA TYR A 650 3.68 7.27 -11.98
C TYR A 650 3.00 8.37 -12.81
N HIS A 651 3.65 9.52 -12.99
CA HIS A 651 3.11 10.60 -13.81
C HIS A 651 2.92 10.13 -15.25
N ALA A 652 1.79 10.45 -15.91
CA ALA A 652 1.47 9.93 -17.25
C ALA A 652 2.62 10.06 -18.29
N ASN A 653 3.44 11.11 -18.22
CA ASN A 653 4.62 11.31 -19.11
C ASN A 653 5.70 10.22 -19.02
N THR A 654 5.69 9.39 -17.98
CA THR A 654 6.60 8.24 -17.86
C THR A 654 6.13 7.02 -18.65
N SER A 655 4.94 7.08 -19.26
CA SER A 655 4.41 6.02 -20.13
C SER A 655 4.94 6.15 -21.55
N GLU A 656 5.37 5.05 -22.16
CA GLU A 656 5.84 5.04 -23.56
C GLU A 656 4.78 5.60 -24.52
N LEU A 657 3.49 5.28 -24.31
CA LEU A 657 2.39 5.82 -25.09
C LEU A 657 2.40 7.35 -25.12
N VAL A 658 2.53 7.99 -23.95
CA VAL A 658 2.52 9.45 -23.83
C VAL A 658 3.76 10.06 -24.46
N GLN A 659 4.92 9.43 -24.29
CA GLN A 659 6.16 9.88 -24.92
C GLN A 659 6.06 9.84 -26.45
N LEU A 660 5.55 8.75 -27.02
CA LEU A 660 5.35 8.61 -28.47
C LEU A 660 4.39 9.68 -29.01
N LEU A 661 3.26 9.89 -28.35
CA LEU A 661 2.27 10.89 -28.75
C LEU A 661 2.83 12.32 -28.62
N LYS A 662 3.63 12.60 -27.60
CA LYS A 662 4.29 13.89 -27.41
C LYS A 662 5.35 14.16 -28.49
N GLU A 663 6.07 13.13 -28.92
CA GLU A 663 6.99 13.18 -30.08
C GLU A 663 6.24 13.33 -31.41
N GLY A 664 4.90 13.29 -31.39
CA GLY A 664 4.01 13.52 -32.51
C GLY A 664 3.72 12.26 -33.33
N HIS A 665 3.96 11.05 -32.81
CA HIS A 665 3.75 9.73 -33.43
C HIS A 665 3.09 9.75 -34.83
N LYS A 666 3.90 9.70 -35.90
CA LYS A 666 3.46 9.74 -37.31
C LYS A 666 2.62 10.98 -37.70
N GLY A 667 2.90 12.12 -37.10
CA GLY A 667 2.20 13.39 -37.34
C GLY A 667 0.86 13.51 -36.63
N ILE A 668 0.56 12.65 -35.66
CA ILE A 668 -0.67 12.72 -34.85
C ILE A 668 -0.53 13.84 -33.82
N GLU A 669 -1.54 14.71 -33.78
CA GLU A 669 -1.72 15.73 -32.76
C GLU A 669 -3.10 15.54 -32.13
N LEU A 670 -3.15 15.21 -30.84
CA LEU A 670 -4.40 15.07 -30.10
C LEU A 670 -4.95 16.44 -29.68
N ASP A 671 -6.26 16.58 -29.70
CA ASP A 671 -6.95 17.72 -29.09
C ASP A 671 -6.87 17.64 -27.54
N PRO A 672 -7.14 18.75 -26.82
CA PRO A 672 -7.02 18.78 -25.36
C PRO A 672 -7.89 17.76 -24.61
N GLU A 673 -9.10 17.47 -25.08
CA GLU A 673 -9.98 16.48 -24.44
C GLU A 673 -9.46 15.06 -24.65
N SER A 674 -9.00 14.74 -25.87
CA SER A 674 -8.31 13.47 -26.15
C SER A 674 -7.07 13.26 -25.28
N TRP A 675 -6.26 14.30 -25.11
CA TRP A 675 -5.13 14.26 -24.18
C TRP A 675 -5.61 13.95 -22.76
N SER A 676 -6.63 14.67 -22.27
CA SER A 676 -7.17 14.48 -20.93
C SER A 676 -7.69 13.06 -20.72
N ARG A 677 -8.40 12.48 -21.68
CA ARG A 677 -8.93 11.10 -21.61
C ARG A 677 -7.82 10.06 -21.51
N ILE A 678 -6.79 10.15 -22.36
CA ILE A 678 -5.65 9.22 -22.35
C ILE A 678 -4.84 9.33 -21.05
N THR A 679 -4.49 10.55 -20.62
CA THR A 679 -3.69 10.71 -19.40
C THR A 679 -4.48 10.38 -18.15
N THR A 680 -5.79 10.68 -18.12
CA THR A 680 -6.65 10.29 -17.01
C THR A 680 -6.78 8.78 -16.94
N TRP A 681 -6.91 8.05 -18.06
CA TRP A 681 -6.91 6.59 -18.03
C TRP A 681 -5.67 6.02 -17.34
N ILE A 682 -4.49 6.59 -17.62
CA ILE A 682 -3.22 6.21 -16.98
C ILE A 682 -3.24 6.56 -15.48
N ASP A 683 -3.62 7.80 -15.13
CA ASP A 683 -3.69 8.27 -13.74
C ASP A 683 -4.69 7.45 -12.90
N MET A 684 -5.72 6.88 -13.52
CA MET A 684 -6.73 6.01 -12.92
C MET A 684 -6.26 4.55 -12.86
N ASN A 685 -4.98 4.26 -13.06
CA ASN A 685 -4.40 2.91 -13.04
C ASN A 685 -4.85 1.99 -14.19
N GLY A 686 -5.28 2.56 -15.32
CA GLY A 686 -5.62 1.83 -16.54
C GLY A 686 -6.78 0.84 -16.41
N PRO A 687 -7.98 1.23 -15.93
CA PRO A 687 -9.13 0.33 -15.86
C PRO A 687 -9.62 -0.04 -17.28
N CYS A 688 -10.09 -1.27 -17.46
CA CYS A 688 -10.90 -1.64 -18.62
C CYS A 688 -12.36 -1.29 -18.39
N HIS A 689 -12.84 -1.57 -17.18
CA HIS A 689 -14.24 -1.44 -16.76
C HIS A 689 -14.40 -0.32 -15.73
N GLY A 690 -15.52 0.39 -15.77
CA GLY A 690 -15.76 1.55 -14.90
C GLY A 690 -16.67 1.23 -13.72
N THR A 691 -17.43 0.15 -13.83
CA THR A 691 -18.38 -0.33 -12.83
C THR A 691 -18.28 -1.85 -12.68
N TRP A 692 -18.91 -2.40 -11.64
CA TRP A 692 -18.98 -3.85 -11.47
C TRP A 692 -19.99 -4.49 -12.41
N TYR A 693 -20.93 -3.72 -12.96
CA TYR A 693 -21.85 -4.20 -14.01
C TYR A 693 -21.18 -4.30 -15.37
N ASP A 694 -20.16 -3.48 -15.65
CA ASP A 694 -19.39 -3.54 -16.91
C ASP A 694 -18.60 -4.85 -17.05
N VAL A 695 -18.07 -5.41 -15.94
CA VAL A 695 -17.22 -6.63 -15.94
C VAL A 695 -17.86 -7.81 -16.69
N TYR A 696 -19.20 -7.90 -16.65
CA TYR A 696 -19.98 -8.93 -17.33
C TYR A 696 -21.20 -8.36 -18.07
N ASN A 697 -21.22 -7.06 -18.39
CA ASN A 697 -22.32 -6.39 -19.08
C ASN A 697 -23.72 -6.66 -18.47
N GLU A 698 -23.81 -6.85 -17.16
CA GLU A 698 -25.07 -7.12 -16.46
C GLU A 698 -24.94 -6.96 -14.93
N PRO A 699 -26.07 -6.81 -14.21
CA PRO A 699 -26.07 -6.88 -12.76
C PRO A 699 -25.58 -8.24 -12.24
N VAL A 700 -24.72 -8.21 -11.22
CA VAL A 700 -24.17 -9.40 -10.58
C VAL A 700 -25.30 -10.31 -10.04
N PRO A 701 -25.39 -11.59 -10.45
CA PRO A 701 -26.48 -12.47 -10.03
C PRO A 701 -26.40 -12.87 -8.55
N GLU A 702 -27.12 -12.17 -7.66
CA GLU A 702 -27.51 -12.61 -6.31
C GLU A 702 -28.51 -11.60 -5.70
N ASP A 703 -29.37 -12.02 -4.75
CA ASP A 703 -30.19 -11.10 -3.92
C ASP A 703 -29.32 -10.07 -3.16
N ASP A 704 -28.03 -10.36 -2.97
CA ASP A 704 -27.05 -9.53 -2.24
C ASP A 704 -26.84 -8.14 -2.85
N THR A 705 -26.96 -7.97 -4.17
CA THR A 705 -26.79 -6.67 -4.83
C THR A 705 -27.89 -5.70 -4.41
N ASN A 706 -29.16 -6.13 -4.49
CA ASN A 706 -30.29 -5.33 -4.04
C ASN A 706 -30.22 -5.14 -2.51
N ARG A 707 -29.89 -6.22 -1.80
CA ARG A 707 -29.83 -6.21 -0.34
C ARG A 707 -28.75 -5.26 0.20
N ARG A 708 -27.59 -5.15 -0.46
CA ARG A 708 -26.53 -4.17 -0.17
C ARG A 708 -27.10 -2.76 -0.16
N TRP A 709 -27.86 -2.39 -1.18
CA TRP A 709 -28.41 -1.04 -1.32
C TRP A 709 -29.59 -0.79 -0.38
N GLU A 710 -30.42 -1.79 -0.10
CA GLU A 710 -31.43 -1.71 0.96
C GLU A 710 -30.80 -1.44 2.34
N LEU A 711 -29.74 -2.17 2.69
CA LEU A 711 -29.04 -2.02 3.96
C LEU A 711 -28.29 -0.68 4.04
N ALA A 712 -27.71 -0.22 2.93
CA ALA A 712 -27.11 1.10 2.80
C ALA A 712 -28.14 2.21 3.04
N ALA A 713 -29.35 2.09 2.48
CA ALA A 713 -30.44 3.03 2.72
C ALA A 713 -30.95 3.01 4.18
N LEU A 714 -30.95 1.85 4.83
CA LEU A 714 -31.40 1.69 6.22
C LEU A 714 -30.40 2.23 7.25
N TYR A 715 -29.10 2.02 7.01
CA TYR A 715 -28.07 2.26 8.02
C TYR A 715 -27.06 3.35 7.66
N GLY A 716 -27.27 4.08 6.57
CA GLY A 716 -26.32 5.08 6.09
C GLY A 716 -25.38 4.47 5.05
N GLY A 717 -25.46 5.03 3.85
CA GLY A 717 -24.84 4.55 2.63
C GLY A 717 -24.56 5.72 1.68
N PRO A 718 -23.79 5.49 0.61
CA PRO A 718 -23.73 6.43 -0.50
C PRO A 718 -25.13 6.70 -1.05
N ALA A 719 -25.42 7.96 -1.41
CA ALA A 719 -26.72 8.36 -1.95
C ALA A 719 -26.95 7.89 -3.41
N VAL A 720 -25.90 7.41 -4.07
CA VAL A 720 -25.89 7.02 -5.49
C VAL A 720 -25.51 5.54 -5.60
N ILE A 721 -26.16 4.82 -6.51
CA ILE A 721 -25.74 3.47 -6.93
C ILE A 721 -24.73 3.64 -8.07
N PRO A 722 -23.43 3.40 -7.85
CA PRO A 722 -22.37 3.76 -8.80
C PRO A 722 -22.40 2.94 -10.10
N ASP A 723 -22.98 1.74 -10.05
CA ASP A 723 -23.13 0.86 -11.21
C ASP A 723 -24.17 1.37 -12.22
N LEU A 724 -24.96 2.41 -11.88
CA LEU A 724 -25.93 3.03 -12.77
C LEU A 724 -25.35 4.33 -13.35
N ILE A 725 -24.88 4.26 -14.59
CA ILE A 725 -24.27 5.39 -15.30
C ILE A 725 -25.36 6.24 -15.96
N SER A 726 -25.20 7.57 -15.87
CA SER A 726 -26.08 8.54 -16.54
C SER A 726 -25.75 8.64 -18.04
N GLU A 727 -26.73 9.02 -18.86
CA GLU A 727 -26.49 9.30 -20.27
C GLU A 727 -25.46 10.43 -20.45
N MET A 728 -24.61 10.30 -21.47
CA MET A 728 -23.55 11.24 -21.81
C MET A 728 -23.71 11.77 -23.22
N ASP A 729 -23.20 12.97 -23.46
CA ASP A 729 -23.00 13.47 -24.82
C ASP A 729 -21.95 12.61 -25.55
N PRO A 730 -22.19 12.26 -26.82
CA PRO A 730 -21.27 11.43 -27.58
C PRO A 730 -19.98 12.20 -27.90
N TYR A 731 -18.84 11.56 -27.70
CA TYR A 731 -17.54 12.03 -28.17
C TYR A 731 -17.44 11.91 -29.70
N ASP A 732 -16.84 12.90 -30.38
CA ASP A 732 -16.64 12.86 -31.83
C ASP A 732 -15.50 11.89 -32.20
N GLU A 733 -15.83 10.64 -32.46
CA GLU A 733 -14.87 9.60 -32.87
C GLU A 733 -14.54 9.58 -34.38
N THR A 734 -14.89 10.63 -35.14
CA THR A 734 -14.65 10.67 -36.59
C THR A 734 -13.16 10.56 -36.91
N PRO A 735 -12.72 9.53 -37.69
CA PRO A 735 -11.30 9.34 -37.99
C PRO A 735 -10.66 10.55 -38.67
N VAL A 736 -9.51 10.99 -38.13
CA VAL A 736 -8.68 12.01 -38.76
C VAL A 736 -7.62 11.36 -39.64
N THR A 737 -7.33 11.97 -40.79
CA THR A 737 -6.32 11.46 -41.72
C THR A 737 -5.07 12.32 -41.66
N PHE A 738 -3.95 11.69 -41.29
CA PHE A 738 -2.66 12.35 -41.22
C PHE A 738 -1.81 12.01 -42.44
N ARG A 739 -1.10 13.00 -42.98
CA ARG A 739 -0.07 12.78 -44.00
C ARG A 739 1.29 12.83 -43.32
N TYR A 740 1.86 11.65 -43.08
CA TYR A 740 3.23 11.53 -42.61
C TYR A 740 4.16 11.39 -43.82
N GLU A 741 5.09 12.34 -43.99
CA GLU A 741 6.25 12.13 -44.85
C GLU A 741 7.34 11.45 -44.03
N GLU A 742 7.84 10.32 -44.54
CA GLU A 742 8.88 9.57 -43.86
C GLU A 742 10.17 10.41 -43.78
N THR A 743 10.52 10.85 -42.57
CA THR A 743 11.78 11.55 -42.34
C THR A 743 12.93 10.59 -42.57
N LYS A 744 13.78 10.90 -43.56
CA LYS A 744 15.00 10.13 -43.81
C LYS A 744 15.88 10.13 -42.55
N PRO A 745 16.51 9.00 -42.20
CA PRO A 745 17.52 8.97 -41.14
C PRO A 745 18.58 10.05 -41.39
N LEU A 746 18.97 10.76 -40.34
CA LEU A 746 20.07 11.72 -40.43
C LEU A 746 21.34 10.99 -40.90
N GLU A 747 21.86 11.35 -42.08
CA GLU A 747 23.12 10.79 -42.57
C GLU A 747 24.30 11.25 -41.67
N ARG A 748 24.78 10.34 -40.81
CA ARG A 748 25.93 10.59 -39.93
C ARG A 748 27.25 10.28 -40.66
N LYS A 749 28.19 11.23 -40.66
CA LYS A 749 29.55 11.04 -41.23
C LYS A 749 30.45 10.33 -40.21
N PRO A 750 31.21 9.28 -40.59
CA PRO A 750 32.09 8.58 -39.67
C PRO A 750 33.33 9.42 -39.40
N LEU A 751 33.84 9.35 -38.17
CA LEU A 751 35.18 9.82 -37.85
C LEU A 751 36.16 8.67 -38.14
N LYS A 752 37.02 8.85 -39.15
CA LYS A 752 37.99 7.81 -39.57
C LYS A 752 39.14 7.63 -38.58
N ASP A 753 39.54 8.73 -37.93
CA ASP A 753 40.63 8.78 -36.96
C ASP A 753 40.06 9.23 -35.61
N LEU A 754 39.65 8.28 -34.79
CA LEU A 754 39.23 8.57 -33.42
C LEU A 754 40.47 8.76 -32.55
N PRO A 755 40.55 9.84 -31.76
CA PRO A 755 41.64 10.00 -30.80
C PRO A 755 41.63 8.85 -29.80
N LYS A 756 42.82 8.35 -29.45
CA LYS A 756 42.95 7.30 -28.45
C LYS A 756 42.49 7.86 -27.09
N PRO A 757 41.48 7.26 -26.43
CA PRO A 757 41.00 7.76 -25.16
C PRO A 757 42.09 7.67 -24.08
N THR A 758 42.11 8.66 -23.20
CA THR A 758 42.94 8.69 -21.99
C THR A 758 42.07 8.73 -20.77
N CYS A 759 42.51 8.09 -19.68
CA CYS A 759 41.70 7.95 -18.47
C CYS A 759 42.39 8.59 -17.26
N LYS A 760 41.59 9.12 -16.33
CA LYS A 760 42.02 9.52 -14.99
C LYS A 760 40.88 9.26 -14.01
N SER A 761 41.17 9.18 -12.72
CA SER A 761 40.14 8.97 -11.69
C SER A 761 40.05 10.18 -10.75
N LEU A 762 38.84 10.57 -10.38
CA LEU A 762 38.55 11.54 -9.32
C LEU A 762 38.27 10.77 -8.04
N ASP A 763 39.17 10.87 -7.06
CA ASP A 763 38.98 10.29 -5.73
C ASP A 763 38.01 11.17 -4.92
N LEU A 764 36.92 10.58 -4.44
CA LEU A 764 35.93 11.24 -3.56
C LEU A 764 36.14 10.91 -2.09
N GLY A 765 37.14 10.07 -1.76
CA GLY A 765 37.39 9.56 -0.42
C GLY A 765 36.61 8.28 -0.11
N ASN A 766 36.94 7.64 1.01
CA ASN A 766 36.30 6.40 1.50
C ASN A 766 36.27 5.24 0.49
N GLY A 767 37.21 5.22 -0.46
CA GLY A 767 37.27 4.20 -1.51
C GLY A 767 36.28 4.42 -2.67
N VAL A 768 35.57 5.55 -2.69
CA VAL A 768 34.66 5.93 -3.78
C VAL A 768 35.39 6.84 -4.76
N SER A 769 35.32 6.53 -6.06
CA SER A 769 35.95 7.33 -7.12
C SER A 769 35.09 7.39 -8.37
N ILE A 770 35.32 8.42 -9.20
CA ILE A 770 34.69 8.59 -10.52
C ILE A 770 35.78 8.50 -11.59
N ASP A 771 35.70 7.48 -12.44
CA ASP A 771 36.58 7.34 -13.58
C ASP A 771 36.14 8.26 -14.72
N LEU A 772 37.12 8.96 -15.30
CA LEU A 772 36.93 9.93 -16.35
C LEU A 772 37.70 9.54 -17.61
N VAL A 773 37.09 9.78 -18.76
CA VAL A 773 37.65 9.54 -20.09
C VAL A 773 37.76 10.86 -20.85
N ASN A 774 38.89 11.09 -21.50
CA ASN A 774 39.06 12.12 -22.50
C ASN A 774 39.30 11.49 -23.88
N PHE A 775 38.41 11.79 -24.81
CA PHE A 775 38.41 11.33 -26.19
C PHE A 775 38.58 12.49 -27.18
N GLY A 776 39.40 13.49 -26.83
CA GLY A 776 39.74 14.61 -27.71
C GLY A 776 38.63 15.65 -27.90
N ALA A 777 37.59 15.64 -27.07
CA ALA A 777 36.44 16.55 -27.17
C ALA A 777 36.59 17.88 -26.40
N GLY A 778 37.74 18.11 -25.76
CA GLY A 778 38.00 19.33 -24.97
C GLY A 778 37.42 19.30 -23.55
N TYR A 779 36.87 18.16 -23.13
CA TYR A 779 36.40 17.90 -21.77
C TYR A 779 36.68 16.44 -21.40
N TRP A 780 36.64 16.14 -20.10
CA TRP A 780 36.57 14.78 -19.58
C TRP A 780 35.12 14.41 -19.37
N MET A 781 34.76 13.14 -19.55
CA MET A 781 33.41 12.62 -19.28
C MET A 781 33.51 11.45 -18.32
N GLY A 782 32.54 11.30 -17.41
CA GLY A 782 32.38 10.07 -16.62
C GLY A 782 32.33 8.85 -17.53
N SER A 783 33.17 7.86 -17.26
CA SER A 783 33.19 6.61 -18.05
C SER A 783 31.89 5.83 -17.93
N ARG A 784 31.16 6.05 -16.84
CA ARG A 784 29.92 5.40 -16.41
C ARG A 784 28.93 6.45 -15.89
N GLU A 785 27.70 6.04 -15.64
CA GLU A 785 26.73 6.80 -14.85
C GLU A 785 27.25 7.04 -13.43
N ILE A 786 26.70 8.06 -12.76
CA ILE A 786 26.94 8.25 -11.33
C ILE A 786 26.23 7.15 -10.54
N SER A 787 26.97 6.43 -9.70
CA SER A 787 26.42 5.34 -8.88
C SER A 787 25.74 5.85 -7.59
N ASN A 788 24.94 5.00 -6.95
CA ASN A 788 24.35 5.30 -5.64
C ASN A 788 25.42 5.67 -4.60
N ALA A 789 26.53 4.93 -4.52
CA ALA A 789 27.62 5.23 -3.57
C ALA A 789 28.30 6.58 -3.84
N GLN A 790 28.44 6.96 -5.11
CA GLN A 790 28.99 8.26 -5.51
C GLN A 790 28.01 9.39 -5.17
N PHE A 791 26.72 9.21 -5.46
CA PHE A 791 25.70 10.21 -5.15
C PHE A 791 25.51 10.40 -3.65
N ARG A 792 25.63 9.33 -2.85
CA ARG A 792 25.56 9.41 -1.37
C ARG A 792 26.71 10.19 -0.72
N GLN A 793 27.80 10.47 -1.45
CA GLN A 793 28.81 11.43 -0.97
C GLN A 793 28.26 12.87 -0.90
N PHE A 794 27.29 13.20 -1.76
CA PHE A 794 26.58 14.47 -1.78
C PHE A 794 25.33 14.45 -0.89
N ASP A 795 24.52 13.41 -1.01
CA ASP A 795 23.28 13.23 -0.25
C ASP A 795 23.24 11.86 0.43
N PRO A 796 23.70 11.76 1.70
CA PRO A 796 23.74 10.48 2.42
C PRO A 796 22.39 9.78 2.58
N ASN A 797 21.27 10.49 2.40
CA ASN A 797 19.92 9.94 2.53
C ASN A 797 19.32 9.50 1.18
N HIS A 798 20.07 9.61 0.08
CA HIS A 798 19.59 9.18 -1.23
C HIS A 798 19.30 7.67 -1.26
N SER A 799 18.11 7.35 -1.77
CA SER A 799 17.70 6.00 -2.11
C SER A 799 17.06 5.97 -3.51
N SER A 800 17.62 5.14 -4.38
CA SER A 800 17.04 4.71 -5.65
C SER A 800 15.94 3.66 -5.45
N ARG A 801 15.68 3.21 -4.21
CA ARG A 801 14.59 2.31 -3.78
C ARG A 801 14.58 0.95 -4.54
N TYR A 802 13.40 0.35 -4.64
CA TYR A 802 13.17 -0.96 -5.22
C TYR A 802 12.30 -0.86 -6.48
N PHE A 803 12.30 -1.94 -7.26
CA PHE A 803 11.44 -2.19 -8.40
C PHE A 803 10.55 -3.41 -8.13
N GLY A 804 9.24 -3.27 -8.34
CA GLY A 804 8.20 -4.15 -7.81
C GLY A 804 7.92 -5.44 -8.60
N LYS A 805 8.88 -6.35 -8.76
CA LYS A 805 8.66 -7.68 -9.34
C LYS A 805 8.70 -8.82 -8.28
N ARG A 806 7.52 -9.39 -8.01
CA ARG A 806 7.16 -10.66 -7.32
C ARG A 806 7.45 -10.82 -5.81
N HIS A 807 6.46 -11.45 -5.14
CA HIS A 807 6.57 -12.21 -3.89
C HIS A 807 6.74 -13.70 -4.20
N ASP A 808 7.96 -14.21 -4.20
CA ASP A 808 8.15 -15.57 -3.74
C ASP A 808 8.85 -15.53 -2.39
N GLU A 809 8.76 -16.61 -1.62
CA GLU A 809 9.50 -16.80 -0.36
C GLU A 809 11.04 -16.71 -0.58
N GLU A 810 11.49 -16.49 -1.83
CA GLU A 810 12.88 -16.42 -2.30
C GLU A 810 13.24 -15.07 -2.97
N SER A 811 12.34 -14.07 -3.09
CA SER A 811 12.67 -12.73 -3.56
C SER A 811 13.51 -12.05 -2.48
N ASP A 812 14.83 -11.97 -2.69
CA ASP A 812 15.91 -11.52 -1.77
C ASP A 812 15.77 -11.91 -0.27
N GLY A 813 14.84 -12.78 0.07
CA GLY A 813 14.31 -13.02 1.42
C GLY A 813 13.60 -11.82 2.07
N SER A 814 13.57 -10.64 1.43
CA SER A 814 13.15 -9.37 2.03
C SER A 814 11.85 -8.84 1.47
N GLY A 815 11.21 -9.41 0.45
CA GLY A 815 9.87 -9.01 -0.03
C GLY A 815 9.64 -7.51 -0.32
N LYS A 816 10.72 -6.72 -0.47
CA LYS A 816 10.71 -5.29 -0.83
C LYS A 816 10.71 -5.07 -2.35
N GLY A 817 11.05 -6.11 -3.13
CA GLY A 817 11.21 -6.07 -4.58
C GLY A 817 12.70 -6.17 -4.98
N LEU A 818 12.98 -5.94 -6.26
CA LEU A 818 14.34 -5.92 -6.81
C LEU A 818 15.05 -4.62 -6.46
N PRO A 819 16.30 -4.63 -5.94
CA PRO A 819 16.98 -3.40 -5.56
C PRO A 819 17.40 -2.60 -6.80
N LEU A 820 17.19 -1.28 -6.73
CA LEU A 820 17.85 -0.28 -7.59
C LEU A 820 18.88 0.54 -6.78
N ASP A 821 19.04 0.21 -5.50
CA ASP A 821 19.69 1.04 -4.48
C ASP A 821 21.08 0.54 -4.05
N GLU A 822 21.60 -0.51 -4.68
CA GLU A 822 22.94 -1.02 -4.36
C GLU A 822 24.02 0.00 -4.73
N ASP A 823 25.11 0.03 -3.96
CA ASP A 823 26.18 1.03 -4.06
C ASP A 823 26.77 1.21 -5.47
N GLN A 824 26.83 0.12 -6.25
CA GLN A 824 27.39 0.12 -7.61
C GLN A 824 26.31 0.21 -8.71
N GLN A 825 25.02 0.21 -8.38
CA GLN A 825 23.97 0.52 -9.35
C GLN A 825 23.94 2.03 -9.66
N PRO A 826 23.47 2.45 -10.84
CA PRO A 826 23.29 3.85 -11.18
C PRO A 826 22.31 4.53 -10.20
N ALA A 827 22.61 5.76 -9.81
CA ALA A 827 21.70 6.58 -9.03
C ALA A 827 20.53 7.04 -9.92
N VAL A 828 19.35 6.48 -9.69
CA VAL A 828 18.09 6.81 -10.38
C VAL A 828 17.12 7.48 -9.40
N ARG A 829 15.93 7.93 -9.85
CA ARG A 829 15.03 8.78 -9.03
C ARG A 829 15.73 10.07 -8.56
N VAL A 830 16.61 10.59 -9.40
CA VAL A 830 17.31 11.86 -9.18
C VAL A 830 16.73 12.87 -10.15
N SER A 831 16.13 13.96 -9.66
CA SER A 831 15.70 15.07 -10.52
C SER A 831 16.88 15.80 -11.15
N TRP A 832 16.64 16.46 -12.29
CA TRP A 832 17.64 17.31 -12.94
C TRP A 832 18.25 18.34 -11.98
N ASN A 833 17.42 18.96 -11.12
CA ASN A 833 17.86 19.91 -10.12
C ASN A 833 18.88 19.29 -9.15
N ARG A 834 18.63 18.06 -8.68
CA ARG A 834 19.55 17.34 -7.78
C ARG A 834 20.82 16.90 -8.51
N ALA A 835 20.73 16.45 -9.75
CA ALA A 835 21.89 16.11 -10.57
C ALA A 835 22.81 17.32 -10.82
N MET A 836 22.24 18.51 -11.08
CA MET A 836 23.00 19.75 -11.20
C MET A 836 23.56 20.23 -9.86
N ALA A 837 22.85 20.03 -8.74
CA ALA A 837 23.35 20.31 -7.40
C ALA A 837 24.56 19.42 -7.04
N PHE A 838 24.51 18.13 -7.40
CA PHE A 838 25.65 17.22 -7.30
C PHE A 838 26.86 17.73 -8.11
N CYS A 839 26.63 18.18 -9.36
CA CYS A 839 27.70 18.76 -10.17
C CYS A 839 28.32 20.02 -9.54
N ALA A 840 27.49 20.89 -8.97
CA ALA A 840 27.95 22.09 -8.26
C ALA A 840 28.80 21.71 -7.02
N TRP A 841 28.30 20.79 -6.20
CA TRP A 841 29.03 20.26 -5.05
C TRP A 841 30.37 19.63 -5.45
N LEU A 842 30.40 18.78 -6.49
CA LEU A 842 31.63 18.13 -6.93
C LEU A 842 32.64 19.14 -7.50
N SER A 843 32.16 20.22 -8.13
CA SER A 843 33.01 21.33 -8.57
C SER A 843 33.69 22.01 -7.38
N GLU A 844 32.99 22.18 -6.27
CA GLU A 844 33.56 22.73 -5.02
C GLU A 844 34.58 21.80 -4.40
N GLN A 845 34.30 20.48 -4.36
CA GLN A 845 35.22 19.50 -3.77
C GLN A 845 36.53 19.36 -4.56
N THR A 846 36.45 19.41 -5.90
CA THR A 846 37.59 19.11 -6.77
C THR A 846 38.33 20.34 -7.26
N GLY A 847 37.72 21.53 -7.16
CA GLY A 847 38.22 22.74 -7.81
C GLY A 847 38.13 22.71 -9.34
N MET A 848 37.46 21.71 -9.93
CA MET A 848 37.20 21.62 -11.36
C MET A 848 35.83 22.21 -11.70
N ASN A 849 35.52 22.37 -12.98
CA ASN A 849 34.19 22.76 -13.44
C ASN A 849 33.44 21.51 -13.92
N VAL A 850 32.47 21.07 -13.13
CA VAL A 850 31.65 19.88 -13.35
C VAL A 850 30.23 20.28 -13.74
N SER A 851 29.66 19.58 -14.72
CA SER A 851 28.29 19.80 -15.22
C SER A 851 27.75 18.52 -15.83
N LEU A 852 26.43 18.45 -16.06
CA LEU A 852 25.85 17.48 -16.98
C LEU A 852 26.31 17.75 -18.43
N PRO A 853 26.43 16.72 -19.30
CA PRO A 853 26.65 16.93 -20.73
C PRO A 853 25.46 17.66 -21.37
N THR A 854 25.65 18.34 -22.50
CA THR A 854 24.53 18.66 -23.40
C THR A 854 24.08 17.39 -24.15
N ALA A 855 22.85 17.38 -24.66
CA ALA A 855 22.37 16.30 -25.52
C ALA A 855 23.32 16.00 -26.68
N ALA A 856 23.85 17.02 -27.35
CA ALA A 856 24.83 16.84 -28.43
C ALA A 856 26.17 16.25 -27.95
N GLN A 857 26.66 16.65 -26.76
CA GLN A 857 27.86 16.05 -26.17
C GLN A 857 27.63 14.58 -25.82
N TRP A 858 26.45 14.24 -25.32
CA TRP A 858 26.04 12.87 -25.01
C TRP A 858 25.94 12.01 -26.28
N GLU A 859 25.27 12.50 -27.34
CA GLU A 859 25.12 11.77 -28.61
C GLU A 859 26.47 11.50 -29.29
N GLN A 860 27.37 12.50 -29.28
CA GLN A 860 28.74 12.33 -29.79
C GLN A 860 29.50 11.25 -29.03
N ALA A 861 29.36 11.25 -27.71
CA ALA A 861 30.00 10.29 -26.82
C ALA A 861 29.43 8.88 -27.02
N CYS A 862 28.11 8.77 -27.14
CA CYS A 862 27.35 7.53 -27.36
C CYS A 862 27.79 6.85 -28.67
N LEU A 863 27.80 7.61 -29.78
CA LEU A 863 28.15 7.08 -31.11
C LEU A 863 29.59 6.59 -31.23
N ALA A 864 30.52 7.20 -30.51
CA ALA A 864 31.96 6.91 -30.57
C ALA A 864 32.49 6.72 -32.01
N GLY A 865 32.09 7.59 -32.94
CA GLY A 865 32.47 7.58 -34.36
C GLY A 865 31.65 6.67 -35.28
N GLY A 866 30.64 5.99 -34.76
CA GLY A 866 29.69 5.15 -35.49
C GLY A 866 28.71 5.94 -36.38
N ARG A 867 27.98 5.21 -37.23
CA ARG A 867 26.94 5.75 -38.13
C ARG A 867 25.52 5.27 -37.79
N GLY A 868 25.39 4.19 -37.02
CA GLY A 868 24.12 3.53 -36.72
C GLY A 868 23.36 4.18 -35.57
N GLU A 869 22.22 3.59 -35.24
CA GLU A 869 21.42 3.91 -34.04
C GLU A 869 22.09 3.44 -32.74
N PHE A 870 22.97 2.43 -32.85
CA PHE A 870 23.76 1.87 -31.76
C PHE A 870 25.27 1.93 -32.06
N HIS A 871 26.10 1.93 -31.01
CA HIS A 871 27.55 1.95 -31.15
C HIS A 871 28.16 0.58 -31.49
N TYR A 872 27.44 -0.50 -31.21
CA TYR A 872 27.83 -1.89 -31.46
C TYR A 872 27.29 -2.39 -32.82
N PRO A 873 27.89 -3.46 -33.40
CA PRO A 873 27.43 -4.02 -34.65
C PRO A 873 26.33 -5.08 -34.44
N GLY A 874 25.34 -5.11 -35.33
CA GLY A 874 24.25 -6.09 -35.29
C GLY A 874 23.19 -5.74 -34.25
N ASP A 875 22.29 -6.69 -34.01
CA ASP A 875 21.10 -6.48 -33.17
C ASP A 875 21.28 -7.01 -31.73
N ASP A 876 22.29 -7.87 -31.49
CA ASP A 876 22.58 -8.46 -30.17
C ASP A 876 23.27 -7.46 -29.23
N PHE A 877 22.50 -6.89 -28.31
CA PHE A 877 22.95 -5.92 -27.33
C PHE A 877 23.54 -6.55 -26.05
N SER A 878 23.39 -7.87 -25.85
CA SER A 878 23.62 -8.56 -24.56
C SER A 878 25.01 -8.32 -23.96
N ALA A 879 26.02 -8.13 -24.82
CA ALA A 879 27.40 -7.90 -24.39
C ALA A 879 27.74 -6.42 -24.13
N TYR A 880 26.85 -5.50 -24.49
CA TYR A 880 27.13 -4.06 -24.58
C TYR A 880 26.24 -3.22 -23.66
N GLU A 881 25.01 -3.64 -23.37
CA GLU A 881 24.02 -2.81 -22.70
C GLU A 881 23.01 -3.66 -21.92
N ASN A 882 22.35 -3.04 -20.93
CA ASN A 882 21.22 -3.59 -20.17
C ASN A 882 19.90 -2.99 -20.68
N MET A 883 19.03 -3.77 -21.29
CA MET A 883 17.76 -3.32 -21.88
C MET A 883 16.64 -4.31 -21.55
N ALA A 884 15.39 -3.99 -21.88
CA ALA A 884 14.30 -4.94 -21.66
C ALA A 884 14.47 -6.20 -22.55
N ASP A 885 14.87 -7.30 -21.92
CA ASP A 885 15.35 -8.52 -22.58
C ASP A 885 14.62 -9.79 -22.08
N ARG A 886 15.17 -10.97 -22.40
CA ARG A 886 14.66 -12.24 -21.88
C ARG A 886 14.73 -12.35 -20.36
N THR A 887 15.81 -11.92 -19.70
CA THR A 887 15.91 -12.01 -18.24
C THR A 887 14.84 -11.13 -17.58
N PHE A 888 14.68 -9.89 -18.04
CA PHE A 888 13.62 -9.00 -17.61
C PHE A 888 12.22 -9.59 -17.82
N ALA A 889 11.99 -10.25 -18.96
CA ALA A 889 10.70 -10.83 -19.34
C ALA A 889 10.34 -12.15 -18.65
N THR A 890 11.35 -12.93 -18.25
CA THR A 890 11.17 -14.24 -17.61
C THR A 890 11.32 -14.18 -16.09
N TYR A 891 11.82 -13.07 -15.55
CA TYR A 891 11.89 -12.85 -14.12
C TYR A 891 10.50 -12.91 -13.49
N GLY A 892 10.28 -13.95 -12.68
CA GLY A 892 8.97 -14.28 -12.13
C GLY A 892 8.31 -15.53 -12.69
N HIS A 893 8.93 -16.26 -13.62
CA HIS A 893 8.45 -17.57 -14.09
C HIS A 893 9.55 -18.62 -13.91
N LYS A 894 9.53 -19.34 -12.79
CA LYS A 894 10.45 -20.47 -12.57
C LYS A 894 10.03 -21.66 -13.45
N GLY A 895 10.71 -21.83 -14.58
CA GLY A 895 11.02 -23.17 -15.08
C GLY A 895 10.16 -23.78 -16.19
N GLU A 896 9.37 -23.03 -16.95
CA GLU A 896 8.75 -23.55 -18.17
C GLU A 896 8.80 -22.51 -19.31
N ASP A 897 9.25 -22.93 -20.50
CA ASP A 897 9.09 -22.24 -21.79
C ASP A 897 7.60 -22.21 -22.22
N THR A 898 6.68 -21.82 -21.33
CA THR A 898 5.23 -21.89 -21.55
C THR A 898 4.60 -20.49 -21.54
N PHE A 899 5.09 -19.60 -22.40
CA PHE A 899 4.35 -18.36 -22.75
C PHE A 899 3.18 -18.62 -23.73
N ASP A 900 2.94 -19.87 -24.12
CA ASP A 900 1.71 -20.30 -24.82
C ASP A 900 0.45 -20.26 -23.91
N HIS A 901 0.59 -19.75 -22.68
CA HIS A 901 -0.47 -19.70 -21.69
C HIS A 901 -0.84 -18.26 -21.25
N PHE A 902 -1.13 -17.40 -22.22
CA PHE A 902 -2.11 -16.30 -22.03
C PHE A 902 -3.53 -16.81 -21.67
N GLN A 903 -3.72 -18.14 -21.59
CA GLN A 903 -4.98 -18.81 -21.30
C GLN A 903 -5.22 -19.16 -19.83
N VAL A 904 -4.38 -18.76 -18.86
CA VAL A 904 -4.63 -19.12 -17.44
C VAL A 904 -4.21 -17.96 -16.53
N ALA A 905 -5.07 -16.95 -16.37
CA ALA A 905 -4.86 -15.84 -15.44
C ALA A 905 -4.95 -16.26 -13.95
N GLY A 906 -3.97 -16.97 -13.37
CA GLY A 906 -4.19 -17.58 -12.05
C GLY A 906 -2.95 -17.78 -11.19
N ASP A 907 -3.07 -17.24 -9.98
CA ASP A 907 -2.14 -17.30 -8.84
C ASP A 907 -0.78 -16.65 -9.05
N VAL A 908 -0.59 -15.49 -8.41
CA VAL A 908 0.71 -14.83 -8.18
C VAL A 908 1.54 -14.43 -9.42
N ASP A 909 1.20 -14.95 -10.60
CA ASP A 909 1.86 -14.72 -11.89
C ASP A 909 1.18 -13.60 -12.70
N MET A 910 0.15 -12.96 -12.14
CA MET A 910 -0.56 -11.81 -12.72
C MET A 910 0.08 -10.47 -12.34
N ILE A 911 1.41 -10.39 -12.27
CA ILE A 911 2.11 -9.11 -12.29
C ILE A 911 2.47 -8.87 -13.76
N MET A 912 1.55 -8.28 -14.52
CA MET A 912 1.91 -7.68 -15.80
C MET A 912 2.97 -6.65 -15.49
N SER A 913 4.22 -6.98 -15.77
CA SER A 913 5.32 -6.08 -15.49
C SER A 913 5.43 -5.13 -16.66
N GLU A 914 5.40 -3.84 -16.34
CA GLU A 914 5.61 -2.76 -17.31
C GLU A 914 6.81 -3.12 -18.20
N GLY A 915 6.62 -3.07 -19.52
CA GLY A 915 7.65 -3.41 -20.50
C GLY A 915 7.92 -4.90 -20.74
N VAL A 916 7.39 -5.86 -19.97
CA VAL A 916 7.70 -7.29 -20.17
C VAL A 916 7.14 -7.87 -21.47
N ASP A 917 5.97 -7.39 -21.88
CA ASP A 917 5.40 -7.75 -23.18
C ASP A 917 6.09 -7.03 -24.34
N LEU A 918 6.82 -5.95 -24.05
CA LEU A 918 7.58 -5.17 -25.03
C LEU A 918 9.06 -5.60 -25.11
N ALA A 919 9.53 -6.43 -24.18
CA ALA A 919 10.92 -6.87 -24.07
C ALA A 919 11.36 -7.73 -25.26
N ASP A 920 12.60 -7.55 -25.70
CA ASP A 920 13.21 -8.38 -26.74
C ASP A 920 13.71 -9.70 -26.15
N ARG A 921 12.92 -10.76 -26.34
CA ARG A 921 13.21 -12.09 -25.80
C ARG A 921 14.26 -12.87 -26.59
N THR A 922 14.77 -12.31 -27.69
CA THR A 922 15.80 -12.97 -28.50
C THR A 922 17.19 -12.86 -27.89
N PHE A 923 17.41 -11.83 -27.07
CA PHE A 923 18.68 -11.52 -26.41
C PHE A 923 18.56 -11.61 -24.89
N ASP A 924 19.71 -11.74 -24.22
CA ASP A 924 19.76 -11.94 -22.77
C ASP A 924 21.04 -11.35 -22.18
N ASP A 925 20.89 -10.20 -21.53
CA ASP A 925 21.96 -9.45 -20.88
C ASP A 925 22.23 -9.91 -19.43
N GLY A 926 21.35 -10.78 -18.90
CA GLY A 926 21.48 -11.41 -17.59
C GLY A 926 21.07 -10.54 -16.39
N ALA A 927 20.58 -9.32 -16.60
CA ALA A 927 20.11 -8.43 -15.54
C ALA A 927 18.58 -8.21 -15.62
N CYS A 928 17.89 -8.22 -14.48
CA CYS A 928 16.44 -7.96 -14.44
C CYS A 928 16.10 -6.49 -14.13
N VAL A 929 17.03 -5.77 -13.52
CA VAL A 929 16.94 -4.34 -13.21
C VAL A 929 18.29 -3.72 -13.56
N THR A 930 18.53 -2.47 -13.14
CA THR A 930 19.84 -1.85 -13.29
C THR A 930 20.97 -2.78 -12.82
N ALA A 931 22.00 -2.92 -13.65
CA ALA A 931 23.20 -3.67 -13.32
C ALA A 931 24.21 -2.74 -12.63
N PRO A 932 25.25 -3.28 -11.96
CA PRO A 932 26.39 -2.48 -11.55
C PRO A 932 26.97 -1.71 -12.74
N ILE A 933 27.27 -0.42 -12.54
CA ILE A 933 27.76 0.46 -13.60
C ILE A 933 29.02 -0.10 -14.27
N GLY A 934 29.06 -0.10 -15.59
CA GLY A 934 30.15 -0.64 -16.40
C GLY A 934 30.27 -2.16 -16.41
N SER A 935 29.17 -2.89 -16.22
CA SER A 935 29.13 -4.36 -16.31
C SER A 935 29.31 -4.87 -17.75
N TYR A 936 28.95 -4.05 -18.74
CA TYR A 936 28.98 -4.43 -20.16
C TYR A 936 30.21 -3.88 -20.90
N ALA A 937 30.37 -4.23 -22.19
CA ALA A 937 31.50 -3.77 -22.98
C ALA A 937 31.41 -2.27 -23.29
N PRO A 938 32.50 -1.50 -23.16
CA PRO A 938 32.48 -0.08 -23.47
C PRO A 938 32.49 0.17 -24.98
N ASN A 939 32.02 1.34 -25.38
CA ASN A 939 32.18 1.83 -26.75
C ASN A 939 33.65 2.19 -27.07
N ARG A 940 33.91 2.66 -28.30
CA ARG A 940 35.29 2.96 -28.77
C ARG A 940 36.00 4.07 -28.01
N PHE A 941 35.28 4.88 -27.24
CA PHE A 941 35.86 5.89 -26.36
C PHE A 941 36.15 5.35 -24.96
N GLY A 942 35.73 4.14 -24.60
CA GLY A 942 35.86 3.64 -23.23
C GLY A 942 34.73 4.10 -22.31
N LEU A 943 33.59 4.48 -22.90
CA LEU A 943 32.37 4.84 -22.17
C LEU A 943 31.43 3.63 -22.14
N TYR A 944 30.82 3.40 -20.99
CA TYR A 944 29.92 2.29 -20.71
C TYR A 944 28.47 2.78 -20.64
N ASP A 945 27.54 1.83 -20.81
CA ASP A 945 26.12 1.99 -20.54
C ASP A 945 25.53 3.21 -21.27
N MET A 946 25.86 3.36 -22.55
CA MET A 946 25.49 4.56 -23.34
C MET A 946 24.13 4.42 -24.01
N HIS A 947 23.52 3.24 -23.99
CA HIS A 947 22.19 3.00 -24.56
C HIS A 947 21.21 2.42 -23.55
N GLY A 948 21.66 1.67 -22.56
CA GLY A 948 20.81 0.99 -21.56
C GLY A 948 21.23 1.28 -20.13
N ASN A 949 20.82 0.39 -19.22
CA ASN A 949 20.94 0.48 -17.76
C ASN A 949 20.06 1.59 -17.16
N ALA A 950 20.40 2.86 -17.37
CA ALA A 950 19.58 4.00 -16.98
C ALA A 950 19.64 5.10 -18.04
N ALA A 951 18.48 5.71 -18.33
CA ALA A 951 18.45 6.90 -19.18
C ALA A 951 19.09 8.08 -18.44
N GLU A 952 19.53 9.11 -19.15
CA GLU A 952 20.39 10.14 -18.55
C GLU A 952 19.97 11.57 -18.76
N TRP A 953 19.96 12.33 -17.66
CA TRP A 953 19.81 13.78 -17.72
C TRP A 953 20.94 14.46 -18.48
N THR A 954 20.55 15.43 -19.29
CA THR A 954 21.47 16.39 -19.91
C THR A 954 21.12 17.81 -19.45
N ARG A 955 22.03 18.77 -19.62
CA ARG A 955 21.72 20.19 -19.34
C ARG A 955 20.93 20.88 -20.46
N SER A 956 20.60 20.17 -21.54
CA SER A 956 19.83 20.73 -22.66
C SER A 956 18.37 20.94 -22.27
N ALA A 957 17.74 21.95 -22.88
CA ALA A 957 16.29 22.11 -22.81
C ALA A 957 15.62 21.20 -23.85
N TYR A 958 14.47 20.63 -23.50
CA TYR A 958 13.65 19.85 -24.42
C TYR A 958 12.68 20.74 -25.20
N ASP A 959 11.79 21.45 -24.50
CA ASP A 959 10.75 22.31 -25.09
C ASP A 959 10.59 23.69 -24.39
N GLY A 960 11.66 24.17 -23.75
CA GLY A 960 11.69 25.46 -23.05
C GLY A 960 11.19 25.42 -21.61
N GLN A 961 10.37 24.44 -21.24
CA GLN A 961 9.96 24.17 -19.85
C GLN A 961 10.64 22.93 -19.27
N GLU A 962 10.86 21.91 -20.11
CA GLU A 962 11.44 20.64 -19.69
C GLU A 962 12.94 20.50 -20.01
N LYS A 963 13.56 19.48 -19.40
CA LYS A 963 14.95 19.10 -19.58
C LYS A 963 15.05 17.81 -20.37
N THR A 964 16.08 17.73 -21.21
CA THR A 964 16.29 16.59 -22.10
C THR A 964 16.95 15.43 -21.36
N VAL A 965 16.34 14.25 -21.48
CA VAL A 965 16.90 12.93 -21.14
C VAL A 965 17.29 12.20 -22.42
N LYS A 966 18.40 11.45 -22.40
CA LYS A 966 18.94 10.69 -23.54
C LYS A 966 19.16 9.21 -23.16
N GLY A 967 19.16 8.33 -24.16
CA GLY A 967 19.31 6.89 -23.96
C GLY A 967 18.04 6.24 -23.42
N GLY A 968 18.12 4.94 -23.12
CA GLY A 968 17.05 4.18 -22.47
C GLY A 968 17.57 3.46 -21.23
N SER A 969 16.74 2.58 -20.67
CA SER A 969 17.01 1.87 -19.40
C SER A 969 16.78 0.37 -19.52
N TYR A 970 17.05 -0.35 -18.42
CA TYR A 970 16.71 -1.77 -18.26
C TYR A 970 15.24 -2.13 -18.54
N LEU A 971 14.33 -1.14 -18.54
CA LEU A 971 12.89 -1.33 -18.78
C LEU A 971 12.49 -1.04 -20.24
N ASP A 972 13.38 -0.41 -21.00
CA ASP A 972 13.10 0.05 -22.36
C ASP A 972 13.55 -0.98 -23.38
N ARG A 973 12.71 -1.22 -24.40
CA ARG A 973 13.07 -2.05 -25.55
C ARG A 973 14.19 -1.40 -26.38
N PRO A 974 14.98 -2.17 -27.14
CA PRO A 974 16.12 -1.64 -27.87
C PRO A 974 15.83 -0.39 -28.70
N GLU A 975 14.69 -0.31 -29.40
CA GLU A 975 14.32 0.86 -30.21
C GLU A 975 14.22 2.16 -29.40
N ARG A 976 13.86 2.05 -28.11
CA ARG A 976 13.76 3.15 -27.14
C ARG A 976 15.09 3.45 -26.44
N CYS A 977 16.15 2.69 -26.75
CA CYS A 977 17.50 2.87 -26.23
C CYS A 977 18.48 3.47 -27.26
N SER A 978 18.02 3.73 -28.48
CA SER A 978 18.88 4.27 -29.55
C SER A 978 19.36 5.69 -29.27
N VAL A 979 20.48 6.08 -29.90
CA VAL A 979 21.07 7.41 -29.69
C VAL A 979 20.16 8.58 -30.12
N SER A 980 19.18 8.33 -31.01
CA SER A 980 18.23 9.36 -31.45
C SER A 980 17.13 9.64 -30.44
N VAL A 981 16.86 8.70 -29.53
CA VAL A 981 15.81 8.84 -28.52
C VAL A 981 16.11 9.99 -27.57
N SER A 982 15.09 10.79 -27.29
CA SER A 982 15.15 11.91 -26.35
C SER A 982 13.80 12.08 -25.67
N HIS A 983 13.79 12.19 -24.34
CA HIS A 983 12.59 12.48 -23.57
C HIS A 983 12.67 13.85 -22.90
N GLY A 984 11.50 14.42 -22.63
CA GLY A 984 11.35 15.67 -21.90
C GLY A 984 10.64 15.43 -20.58
N TYR A 985 11.26 15.93 -19.51
CA TYR A 985 10.69 15.90 -18.17
C TYR A 985 10.92 17.22 -17.42
N PRO A 986 10.03 17.62 -16.50
CA PRO A 986 10.24 18.78 -15.64
C PRO A 986 11.51 18.64 -14.79
N ALA A 987 12.21 19.75 -14.53
CA ALA A 987 13.50 19.73 -13.82
C ALA A 987 13.43 19.22 -12.36
N TRP A 988 12.25 19.18 -11.77
CA TRP A 988 12.00 18.71 -10.40
C TRP A 988 11.61 17.23 -10.31
N HIS A 989 11.33 16.58 -11.44
CA HIS A 989 10.75 15.23 -11.48
C HIS A 989 11.83 14.17 -11.19
N ASN A 990 11.63 13.37 -10.13
CA ASN A 990 12.47 12.21 -9.80
C ASN A 990 12.02 10.99 -10.63
N VAL A 991 12.48 10.90 -11.88
CA VAL A 991 12.04 9.82 -12.78
C VAL A 991 12.69 8.48 -12.39
N TYR A 992 11.87 7.43 -12.32
CA TYR A 992 12.20 6.12 -11.74
C TYR A 992 13.41 5.41 -12.38
N ASN A 993 13.65 5.61 -13.68
CA ASN A 993 14.71 4.95 -14.46
C ASN A 993 15.73 5.94 -15.05
N VAL A 994 15.75 7.20 -14.59
CA VAL A 994 16.67 8.23 -15.09
C VAL A 994 17.75 8.53 -14.06
N GLY A 995 19.00 8.30 -14.46
CA GLY A 995 20.20 8.74 -13.77
C GLY A 995 20.90 9.86 -14.53
N PHE A 996 22.23 9.94 -14.39
CA PHE A 996 23.04 10.93 -15.10
C PHE A 996 24.52 10.58 -15.09
N ARG A 997 25.27 11.18 -16.02
CA ARG A 997 26.73 11.25 -15.98
C ARG A 997 27.23 12.70 -16.03
N ILE A 998 28.52 12.88 -15.78
CA ILE A 998 29.14 14.20 -15.68
C ILE A 998 30.17 14.47 -16.79
N ILE A 999 30.36 15.75 -17.08
CA ILE A 999 31.53 16.26 -17.80
C ILE A 999 32.35 17.16 -16.87
N VAL A 1000 33.67 17.17 -17.08
CA VAL A 1000 34.63 17.90 -16.25
C VAL A 1000 35.59 18.70 -17.14
N THR A 1001 35.76 19.97 -16.82
CA THR A 1001 36.70 20.90 -17.46
C THR A 1001 37.56 21.58 -16.41
N GLU A 1002 38.75 22.05 -16.80
CA GLU A 1002 39.58 22.86 -15.90
C GLU A 1002 38.88 24.20 -15.60
N ARG A 1003 38.90 24.66 -14.34
CA ARG A 1003 38.45 26.03 -14.01
C ARG A 1003 39.46 27.01 -14.63
N GLN A 1004 38.96 27.94 -15.43
CA GLN A 1004 39.76 29.06 -15.97
C GLN A 1004 40.10 30.07 -14.88
#